data_AF-A0A6J3GVT1-F1
#
_entry.id   AF-A0A6J3GVT1-F1
#
_cell.length_a   1.000
_cell.length_b   1.000
_cell.length_c   1.000
_cell.angle_alpha   90.00
_cell.angle_beta   90.00
_cell.angle_gamma   90.00
#
_symmetry.space_group_name_H-M   'P 1'
#
loop_
_entity.id
_entity.type
_entity.pdbx_description
1 polymer ?
#
loop_
_entity_poly.entity_id
_entity_poly.type
_entity_poly.pdbx_seq_one_letter_code
_entity_poly.pdbx_strand_id
1 'polypeptide(L)'
;MFRNMQNAEIIRKMTEEFDEDSGDYPLTMPGPQWKKFRSNFCEFIGVLIRQCQYSIIYDEYMMDTVISLLTGLSDSQVRAFRHTSTLAAMKLMTALVNVALNLSIHQDNTQRQYEAERNKMIGKRANERLELLLQKRKELQENQDEIENMMNSIFKGIFVHRYRDAIAEIRAICIEEIGVWMKMYSDAFLNDSYLKYVGWTLHDRQGEVRLKCLKALQSLYTNRELFPKLELFTNRFKDRIVSMTLDKEYDVAVEAIRLVTLILHGSEEALSNEDCENVYHLVYSAHRPVAVAAGEFLHKKLFSRHDPQAEEALAKRRGRNSPNGNLIRMLVLFFLESELHEHAAYLVDSLWESSQELLKDWECMTELLLEEPVQGEEAMSDRQESALIELMVCTIRQAAEAHPPVGRGTGKRVLTAKERKTQIDDRNKLTEHFIITLPMLLSKYSADAEKVANLLQIPQYFDLEIYSTGRMEKHLDALLKQIKFVVEKHVESDVLEACSKTYSILCSEEYTIQNRVDIARSQLIDEFVDRFNHSVEDLLQEGEEADDDDIYNVLSTLKRLTSFHNAHDLTKWDLFGNCYRLLKTGIEHGAMPEQIVVQALQCSHYSILWQLVKITDGSPSKEDLLVLRKTVKSFLAVCQQCLSNVNTPVKEQAFMLLCDLLMIFSHQLMTGGREGLQPLVFNPDTGLQSELLSFVMDHVFIDQDEENQSMEGDEEDEANKIEALHKRRNLLAAFSKLIIYDIVDMHAAADIFKHYMKYYNDYGDIIKETLSKTRQIDKIQCAKTLILSLQQLFNELVQEQGPNLDRTSAHVSGIKELARRFALTFGLDQIKTREAVATLHKDGIEFAFKYQNQKGQEYPPPNLAFLEVLSEFSSKLLRQDKKTVHSYLEKFLTEQMMERREDVWLPLISYRNSLVTGGEDDRMSVNSGSSSSKTSSVRNKKGRPPLHKKRVEDESLDNTWLNRTDTMIQTPGPLPAPQLTSTVLRENSRPMGEQIQEPESEHGSEPDFLHNPQMQISWLGQPKLEDLNRKDRTGMNYMKVRTGVRHAVRGLMEEDAEPIFEDVMMSSRSQLEDMNEEFEDTMVIDLPPSRNRRERAELRPDFFDSAAIIEDDSGFGMPMF
;
A
#
# COMPACT_ATOMS: atom_id res chain seq x y z
N MET A 1 -24.77 17.71 -48.68
CA MET A 1 -23.93 16.69 -48.01
C MET A 1 -24.08 15.38 -48.77
N PHE A 2 -24.28 14.22 -48.13
CA PHE A 2 -24.19 12.84 -48.70
C PHE A 2 -24.19 12.67 -50.23
N ARG A 3 -25.24 13.07 -50.97
CA ARG A 3 -25.32 12.88 -52.45
C ARG A 3 -24.31 13.70 -53.29
N ASN A 4 -23.74 14.77 -52.73
CA ASN A 4 -23.08 15.84 -53.49
C ASN A 4 -21.70 16.24 -52.93
N MET A 5 -21.22 15.60 -51.87
CA MET A 5 -19.97 15.98 -51.17
C MET A 5 -19.14 14.74 -50.85
N GLN A 6 -17.82 14.84 -50.94
CA GLN A 6 -16.90 13.78 -50.52
C GLN A 6 -16.76 13.73 -49.00
N ASN A 7 -16.34 12.58 -48.47
CA ASN A 7 -16.20 12.38 -47.02
C ASN A 7 -15.29 13.42 -46.35
N ALA A 8 -14.19 13.85 -46.99
CA ALA A 8 -13.33 14.91 -46.45
C ALA A 8 -14.06 16.27 -46.30
N GLU A 9 -14.92 16.63 -47.25
CA GLU A 9 -15.73 17.85 -47.20
C GLU A 9 -16.84 17.75 -46.15
N ILE A 10 -17.46 16.58 -46.03
CA ILE A 10 -18.46 16.28 -45.01
C ILE A 10 -17.83 16.38 -43.61
N ILE A 11 -16.69 15.71 -43.37
CA ILE A 11 -15.99 15.71 -42.08
C ILE A 11 -15.57 17.13 -41.70
N ARG A 12 -14.99 17.90 -42.64
CA ARG A 12 -14.67 19.32 -42.40
C ARG A 12 -15.90 20.12 -41.98
N LYS A 13 -17.03 19.96 -42.69
CA LYS A 13 -18.28 20.66 -42.37
C LYS A 13 -18.87 20.19 -41.02
N MET A 14 -18.67 18.93 -40.63
CA MET A 14 -19.03 18.42 -39.30
C MET A 14 -18.08 18.89 -38.19
N THR A 15 -16.83 19.27 -38.49
CA THR A 15 -15.95 19.98 -37.54
C THR A 15 -16.37 21.44 -37.37
N GLU A 16 -16.80 22.11 -38.45
CA GLU A 16 -17.28 23.50 -38.40
C GLU A 16 -18.62 23.64 -37.66
N GLU A 17 -19.41 22.56 -37.55
CA GLU A 17 -20.74 22.52 -36.91
C GLU A 17 -20.76 21.48 -35.75
N PHE A 18 -19.62 21.29 -35.07
CA PHE A 18 -19.51 20.33 -33.97
C PHE A 18 -20.23 20.82 -32.70
N ASP A 19 -20.28 22.15 -32.49
CA ASP A 19 -21.09 22.87 -31.49
C ASP A 19 -20.84 22.40 -30.04
N GLU A 20 -19.57 22.24 -29.67
CA GLU A 20 -19.17 21.74 -28.34
C GLU A 20 -19.14 22.80 -27.22
N ASP A 21 -19.81 22.50 -26.10
CA ASP A 21 -19.66 23.23 -24.83
C ASP A 21 -18.29 22.96 -24.15
N SER A 22 -17.61 21.86 -24.51
CA SER A 22 -16.35 21.41 -23.88
C SER A 22 -15.61 20.38 -24.74
N GLY A 23 -14.36 20.05 -24.40
CA GLY A 23 -13.58 19.02 -25.10
C GLY A 23 -14.01 17.56 -24.85
N ASP A 24 -15.10 17.32 -24.10
CA ASP A 24 -15.60 15.97 -23.81
C ASP A 24 -16.47 15.40 -24.93
N TYR A 25 -16.44 14.06 -25.07
CA TYR A 25 -17.26 13.33 -26.02
C TYR A 25 -17.68 11.97 -25.44
N PRO A 26 -18.69 11.27 -26.00
CA PRO A 26 -19.33 10.08 -25.40
C PRO A 26 -18.44 8.89 -25.02
N LEU A 27 -17.16 8.88 -25.38
CA LEU A 27 -16.19 7.84 -25.02
C LEU A 27 -15.22 8.24 -23.89
N THR A 28 -15.06 9.55 -23.59
CA THR A 28 -14.27 10.04 -22.43
C THR A 28 -15.13 10.31 -21.21
N MET A 29 -16.42 10.65 -21.39
CA MET A 29 -17.28 11.03 -20.27
C MET A 29 -17.40 9.91 -19.20
N PRO A 30 -17.21 10.22 -17.91
CA PRO A 30 -17.21 9.22 -16.84
C PRO A 30 -18.62 8.78 -16.45
N GLY A 31 -18.73 7.58 -15.86
CA GLY A 31 -19.93 7.09 -15.18
C GLY A 31 -20.66 5.92 -15.89
N PRO A 32 -21.66 5.32 -15.22
CA PRO A 32 -22.28 4.07 -15.69
C PRO A 32 -23.03 4.20 -17.02
N GLN A 33 -23.65 5.35 -17.29
CA GLN A 33 -24.42 5.59 -18.52
C GLN A 33 -23.52 5.60 -19.76
N TRP A 34 -22.36 6.26 -19.69
CA TRP A 34 -21.39 6.32 -20.79
C TRP A 34 -20.63 5.01 -20.97
N LYS A 35 -20.32 4.28 -19.89
CA LYS A 35 -19.85 2.89 -19.98
C LYS A 35 -20.87 1.99 -20.72
N LYS A 36 -22.16 2.14 -20.43
CA LYS A 36 -23.24 1.44 -21.16
C LYS A 36 -23.36 1.89 -22.61
N PHE A 37 -23.24 3.19 -22.90
CA PHE A 37 -23.22 3.71 -24.27
C PHE A 37 -22.09 3.09 -25.09
N ARG A 38 -20.85 3.07 -24.57
CA ARG A 38 -19.69 2.45 -25.24
C ARG A 38 -19.94 0.96 -25.53
N SER A 39 -20.54 0.23 -24.59
CA SER A 39 -20.93 -1.18 -24.79
C SER A 39 -21.97 -1.34 -25.91
N ASN A 40 -23.08 -0.60 -25.81
CA ASN A 40 -24.17 -0.63 -26.79
C ASN A 40 -23.70 -0.25 -28.21
N PHE A 41 -22.80 0.74 -28.32
CA PHE A 41 -22.22 1.18 -29.59
C PHE A 41 -21.37 0.07 -30.24
N CYS A 42 -20.50 -0.58 -29.46
CA CYS A 42 -19.71 -1.73 -29.93
C CYS A 42 -20.61 -2.90 -30.35
N GLU A 43 -21.64 -3.20 -29.55
CA GLU A 43 -22.58 -4.30 -29.82
C GLU A 43 -23.42 -4.03 -31.07
N PHE A 44 -23.95 -2.81 -31.25
CA PHE A 44 -24.74 -2.42 -32.41
C PHE A 44 -24.01 -2.70 -33.74
N ILE A 45 -22.74 -2.28 -33.84
CA ILE A 45 -21.90 -2.52 -35.03
C ILE A 45 -21.71 -4.02 -35.24
N GLY A 46 -21.36 -4.76 -34.18
CA GLY A 46 -21.18 -6.21 -34.26
C GLY A 46 -22.47 -6.98 -34.59
N VAL A 47 -23.65 -6.51 -34.18
CA VAL A 47 -24.95 -7.10 -34.53
C VAL A 47 -25.31 -6.79 -35.99
N LEU A 48 -25.18 -5.53 -36.42
CA LEU A 48 -25.55 -5.07 -37.76
C LEU A 48 -24.90 -5.93 -38.85
N ILE A 49 -23.58 -6.12 -38.77
CA ILE A 49 -22.81 -6.90 -39.74
C ILE A 49 -23.22 -8.39 -39.73
N ARG A 50 -23.45 -8.97 -38.55
CA ARG A 50 -23.94 -10.37 -38.42
C ARG A 50 -25.35 -10.57 -38.99
N GLN A 51 -26.20 -9.54 -39.04
CA GLN A 51 -27.51 -9.63 -39.71
C GLN A 51 -27.39 -9.43 -41.23
N CYS A 52 -26.39 -8.69 -41.71
CA CYS A 52 -26.14 -8.44 -43.14
C CYS A 52 -25.36 -9.56 -43.84
N GLN A 53 -24.70 -10.46 -43.09
CA GLN A 53 -23.63 -11.37 -43.57
C GLN A 53 -24.00 -12.34 -44.72
N TYR A 54 -25.28 -12.50 -45.04
CA TYR A 54 -25.78 -13.43 -46.06
C TYR A 54 -26.34 -12.75 -47.32
N SER A 55 -26.36 -11.41 -47.38
CA SER A 55 -26.89 -10.67 -48.52
C SER A 55 -26.36 -9.24 -48.61
N ILE A 56 -26.83 -8.35 -47.73
CA ILE A 56 -26.58 -6.89 -47.80
C ILE A 56 -25.09 -6.56 -47.70
N ILE A 57 -24.29 -7.40 -47.04
CA ILE A 57 -22.84 -7.17 -46.94
C ILE A 57 -22.11 -7.22 -48.29
N TYR A 58 -22.69 -7.87 -49.31
CA TYR A 58 -22.15 -8.02 -50.67
C TYR A 58 -22.89 -7.14 -51.70
N ASP A 59 -23.49 -6.01 -51.27
CA ASP A 59 -24.29 -5.13 -52.14
C ASP A 59 -23.49 -4.06 -52.91
N GLU A 60 -22.16 -4.10 -52.85
CA GLU A 60 -21.22 -3.13 -53.43
C GLU A 60 -21.50 -1.65 -53.02
N TYR A 61 -22.21 -1.42 -51.90
CA TYR A 61 -22.67 -0.08 -51.54
C TYR A 61 -22.63 0.23 -50.03
N MET A 62 -23.23 -0.60 -49.18
CA MET A 62 -23.34 -0.35 -47.74
C MET A 62 -21.96 -0.36 -47.08
N MET A 63 -21.16 -1.38 -47.35
CA MET A 63 -19.86 -1.58 -46.71
C MET A 63 -18.85 -0.51 -47.14
N ASP A 64 -18.73 -0.25 -48.43
CA ASP A 64 -17.88 0.81 -49.00
C ASP A 64 -18.20 2.19 -48.43
N THR A 65 -19.49 2.52 -48.33
CA THR A 65 -19.94 3.78 -47.73
C THR A 65 -19.48 3.91 -46.28
N VAL A 66 -19.62 2.84 -45.48
CA VAL A 66 -19.22 2.82 -44.07
C VAL A 66 -17.70 2.84 -43.90
N ILE A 67 -16.96 2.00 -44.63
CA ILE A 67 -15.50 1.89 -44.54
C ILE A 67 -14.82 3.17 -45.03
N SER A 68 -15.32 3.78 -46.11
CA SER A 68 -14.81 5.07 -46.61
C SER A 68 -15.02 6.19 -45.60
N LEU A 69 -16.20 6.27 -44.96
CA LEU A 69 -16.50 7.28 -43.95
C LEU A 69 -15.69 7.08 -42.67
N LEU A 70 -15.56 5.85 -42.18
CA LEU A 70 -14.77 5.53 -40.98
C LEU A 70 -13.28 5.78 -41.21
N THR A 71 -12.74 5.42 -42.38
CA THR A 71 -11.35 5.72 -42.76
C THR A 71 -11.09 7.22 -42.70
N GLY A 72 -11.91 8.02 -43.38
CA GLY A 72 -11.78 9.48 -43.37
C GLY A 72 -11.89 10.09 -41.96
N LEU A 73 -12.84 9.63 -41.15
CA LEU A 73 -12.97 10.09 -39.76
C LEU A 73 -11.76 9.70 -38.90
N SER A 74 -11.13 8.55 -39.18
CA SER A 74 -9.95 8.05 -38.45
C SER A 74 -8.65 8.76 -38.80
N ASP A 75 -8.62 9.56 -39.87
CA ASP A 75 -7.49 10.45 -40.17
C ASP A 75 -7.72 11.91 -39.71
N SER A 76 -8.91 12.20 -39.17
CA SER A 76 -9.23 13.53 -38.66
C SER A 76 -8.36 13.91 -37.46
N GLN A 77 -7.88 15.14 -37.43
CA GLN A 77 -7.14 15.68 -36.28
C GLN A 77 -8.04 15.81 -35.03
N VAL A 78 -9.36 15.95 -35.21
CA VAL A 78 -10.37 16.00 -34.14
C VAL A 78 -10.39 14.67 -33.38
N ARG A 79 -9.91 14.67 -32.13
CA ARG A 79 -9.81 13.47 -31.28
C ARG A 79 -11.15 12.74 -31.13
N ALA A 80 -12.26 13.47 -30.97
CA ALA A 80 -13.59 12.89 -30.81
C ALA A 80 -14.01 12.03 -32.03
N PHE A 81 -13.80 12.54 -33.25
CA PHE A 81 -14.02 11.76 -34.47
C PHE A 81 -13.04 10.59 -34.56
N ARG A 82 -11.74 10.84 -34.42
CA ARG A 82 -10.70 9.82 -34.62
C ARG A 82 -10.79 8.64 -33.65
N HIS A 83 -11.06 8.90 -32.38
CA HIS A 83 -11.26 7.85 -31.38
C HIS A 83 -12.53 7.05 -31.69
N THR A 84 -13.66 7.74 -31.93
CA THR A 84 -14.95 7.08 -32.15
C THR A 84 -14.98 6.25 -33.44
N SER A 85 -14.40 6.76 -34.53
CA SER A 85 -14.30 6.03 -35.79
C SER A 85 -13.32 4.86 -35.72
N THR A 86 -12.20 5.00 -35.01
CA THR A 86 -11.28 3.87 -34.79
C THR A 86 -11.95 2.77 -33.99
N LEU A 87 -12.65 3.09 -32.90
CA LEU A 87 -13.41 2.09 -32.12
C LEU A 87 -14.47 1.40 -32.98
N ALA A 88 -15.21 2.17 -33.79
CA ALA A 88 -16.19 1.62 -34.72
C ALA A 88 -15.56 0.70 -35.77
N ALA A 89 -14.44 1.12 -36.38
CA ALA A 89 -13.72 0.37 -37.40
C ALA A 89 -13.10 -0.92 -36.86
N MET A 90 -12.54 -0.92 -35.65
CA MET A 90 -11.98 -2.14 -35.07
C MET A 90 -13.11 -3.13 -34.71
N LYS A 91 -14.27 -2.66 -34.23
CA LYS A 91 -15.46 -3.53 -34.01
C LYS A 91 -16.09 -4.03 -35.30
N LEU A 92 -16.06 -3.23 -36.37
CA LEU A 92 -16.45 -3.62 -37.73
C LEU A 92 -15.54 -4.73 -38.26
N MET A 93 -14.21 -4.58 -38.13
CA MET A 93 -13.21 -5.60 -38.46
C MET A 93 -13.46 -6.89 -37.67
N THR A 94 -13.64 -6.82 -36.34
CA THR A 94 -13.99 -7.98 -35.50
C THR A 94 -15.23 -8.71 -35.99
N ALA A 95 -16.24 -8.00 -36.50
CA ALA A 95 -17.43 -8.63 -37.08
C ALA A 95 -17.15 -9.29 -38.45
N LEU A 96 -16.33 -8.68 -39.31
CA LEU A 96 -15.92 -9.25 -40.60
C LEU A 96 -15.08 -10.53 -40.44
N VAL A 97 -14.17 -10.58 -39.47
CA VAL A 97 -13.39 -11.79 -39.15
C VAL A 97 -14.29 -12.96 -38.76
N ASN A 98 -15.43 -12.70 -38.09
CA ASN A 98 -16.44 -13.72 -37.78
C ASN A 98 -17.17 -14.21 -39.06
N VAL A 99 -17.51 -13.30 -39.98
CA VAL A 99 -18.11 -13.67 -41.27
C VAL A 99 -17.15 -14.52 -42.11
N ALA A 100 -15.87 -14.14 -42.19
CA ALA A 100 -14.83 -14.91 -42.88
C ALA A 100 -14.64 -16.32 -42.29
N LEU A 101 -14.67 -16.45 -40.96
CA LEU A 101 -14.64 -17.75 -40.28
C LEU A 101 -15.86 -18.61 -40.65
N ASN A 102 -17.07 -18.03 -40.65
CA ASN A 102 -18.29 -18.74 -41.04
C ASN A 102 -18.26 -19.16 -42.52
N LEU A 103 -17.77 -18.29 -43.41
CA LEU A 103 -17.56 -18.60 -44.83
C LEU A 103 -16.59 -19.76 -45.03
N SER A 104 -15.41 -19.74 -44.38
CA SER A 104 -14.43 -20.84 -44.42
C SER A 104 -15.05 -22.17 -43.93
N ILE A 105 -15.77 -22.16 -42.81
CA ILE A 105 -16.51 -23.33 -42.31
C ILE A 105 -17.56 -23.81 -43.33
N HIS A 106 -18.25 -22.91 -44.04
CA HIS A 106 -19.18 -23.27 -45.10
C HIS A 106 -18.50 -23.79 -46.39
N GLN A 107 -17.33 -23.26 -46.76
CA GLN A 107 -16.50 -23.78 -47.85
C GLN A 107 -16.07 -25.23 -47.55
N ASP A 108 -15.50 -25.50 -46.38
CA ASP A 108 -15.07 -26.83 -45.95
C ASP A 108 -16.22 -27.86 -45.93
N ASN A 109 -17.37 -27.47 -45.39
CA ASN A 109 -18.55 -28.33 -45.40
C ASN A 109 -19.07 -28.58 -46.82
N THR A 110 -18.97 -27.60 -47.73
CA THR A 110 -19.35 -27.75 -49.15
C THR A 110 -18.33 -28.62 -49.91
N GLN A 111 -17.03 -28.47 -49.63
CA GLN A 111 -15.96 -29.29 -50.18
C GLN A 111 -16.10 -30.76 -49.76
N ARG A 112 -16.33 -31.02 -48.47
CA ARG A 112 -16.59 -32.39 -47.96
C ARG A 112 -17.86 -33.00 -48.57
N GLN A 113 -18.91 -32.22 -48.82
CA GLN A 113 -20.10 -32.69 -49.55
C GLN A 113 -19.81 -33.00 -51.03
N TYR A 114 -19.03 -32.15 -51.70
CA TYR A 114 -18.60 -32.36 -53.09
C TYR A 114 -17.76 -33.63 -53.22
N GLU A 115 -16.80 -33.86 -52.33
CA GLU A 115 -15.98 -35.08 -52.31
C GLU A 115 -16.81 -36.33 -51.99
N ALA A 116 -17.73 -36.27 -51.02
CA ALA A 116 -18.62 -37.38 -50.69
C ALA A 116 -19.54 -37.77 -51.87
N GLU A 117 -20.02 -36.81 -52.66
CA GLU A 117 -20.80 -37.07 -53.86
C GLU A 117 -19.91 -37.58 -55.02
N ARG A 118 -18.70 -37.03 -55.16
CA ARG A 118 -17.72 -37.40 -56.19
C ARG A 118 -17.21 -38.83 -56.01
N ASN A 119 -16.98 -39.24 -54.77
CA ASN A 119 -16.42 -40.55 -54.43
C ASN A 119 -17.45 -41.69 -54.49
N LYS A 120 -18.73 -41.40 -54.78
CA LYS A 120 -19.71 -42.45 -55.13
C LYS A 120 -19.32 -43.18 -56.42
N MET A 121 -19.68 -44.46 -56.46
CA MET A 121 -19.62 -45.27 -57.70
C MET A 121 -20.35 -44.57 -58.85
N ILE A 122 -19.81 -44.71 -60.06
CA ILE A 122 -20.21 -43.95 -61.25
C ILE A 122 -21.74 -44.02 -61.52
N GLY A 123 -22.36 -45.19 -61.35
CA GLY A 123 -23.82 -45.37 -61.49
C GLY A 123 -24.70 -44.89 -60.32
N LYS A 124 -24.12 -44.26 -59.28
CA LYS A 124 -24.81 -43.69 -58.10
C LYS A 124 -24.43 -42.23 -57.83
N ARG A 125 -23.66 -41.60 -58.71
CA ARG A 125 -23.18 -40.21 -58.61
C ARG A 125 -24.18 -39.27 -59.29
N ALA A 126 -24.67 -38.27 -58.56
CA ALA A 126 -25.51 -37.22 -59.14
C ALA A 126 -24.64 -36.09 -59.73
N ASN A 127 -24.44 -36.09 -61.05
CA ASN A 127 -23.58 -35.09 -61.71
C ASN A 127 -24.12 -33.65 -61.57
N GLU A 128 -25.44 -33.44 -61.70
CA GLU A 128 -26.10 -32.15 -61.47
C GLU A 128 -25.83 -31.62 -60.04
N ARG A 129 -25.79 -32.52 -59.04
CA ARG A 129 -25.46 -32.15 -57.66
C ARG A 129 -23.99 -31.78 -57.49
N LEU A 130 -23.07 -32.40 -58.24
CA LEU A 130 -21.66 -32.00 -58.27
C LEU A 130 -21.46 -30.63 -58.89
N GLU A 131 -22.20 -30.31 -59.96
CA GLU A 131 -22.18 -29.01 -60.62
C GLU A 131 -22.73 -27.91 -59.70
N LEU A 132 -23.87 -28.15 -59.04
CA LEU A 132 -24.43 -27.25 -58.02
C LEU A 132 -23.49 -27.05 -56.82
N LEU A 133 -22.78 -28.09 -56.37
CA LEU A 133 -21.80 -27.97 -55.28
C LEU A 133 -20.53 -27.23 -55.71
N LEU A 134 -20.09 -27.37 -56.96
CA LEU A 134 -18.98 -26.58 -57.52
C LEU A 134 -19.34 -25.11 -57.66
N GLN A 135 -20.53 -24.81 -58.20
CA GLN A 135 -21.05 -23.45 -58.33
C GLN A 135 -21.19 -22.78 -56.97
N LYS A 136 -21.82 -23.45 -55.98
CA LYS A 136 -21.90 -22.93 -54.61
C LYS A 136 -20.53 -22.73 -53.96
N ARG A 137 -19.56 -23.60 -54.23
CA ARG A 137 -18.19 -23.42 -53.70
C ARG A 137 -17.49 -22.22 -54.36
N LYS A 138 -17.79 -21.90 -55.62
CA LYS A 138 -17.29 -20.70 -56.30
C LYS A 138 -17.91 -19.43 -55.70
N GLU A 139 -19.23 -19.41 -55.50
CA GLU A 139 -19.95 -18.31 -54.83
C GLU A 139 -19.41 -18.06 -53.41
N LEU A 140 -19.14 -19.13 -52.65
CA LEU A 140 -18.51 -19.03 -51.32
C LEU A 140 -17.05 -18.57 -51.35
N GLN A 141 -16.34 -18.69 -52.47
CA GLN A 141 -14.99 -18.13 -52.64
C GLN A 141 -15.07 -16.65 -53.01
N GLU A 142 -15.93 -16.28 -53.96
CA GLU A 142 -16.13 -14.88 -54.37
C GLU A 142 -16.59 -14.01 -53.17
N ASN A 143 -17.46 -14.54 -52.32
CA ASN A 143 -17.83 -13.91 -51.05
C ASN A 143 -16.67 -13.83 -50.03
N GLN A 144 -15.75 -14.80 -50.01
CA GLN A 144 -14.61 -14.80 -49.09
C GLN A 144 -13.57 -13.75 -49.50
N ASP A 145 -13.23 -13.73 -50.80
CA ASP A 145 -12.31 -12.77 -51.39
C ASP A 145 -12.78 -11.32 -51.10
N GLU A 146 -14.09 -11.08 -51.17
CA GLU A 146 -14.67 -9.75 -50.94
C GLU A 146 -14.70 -9.34 -49.45
N ILE A 147 -14.97 -10.26 -48.52
CA ILE A 147 -14.80 -9.99 -47.09
C ILE A 147 -13.31 -9.74 -46.76
N GLU A 148 -12.38 -10.42 -47.43
CA GLU A 148 -10.95 -10.15 -47.31
C GLU A 148 -10.54 -8.79 -47.89
N ASN A 149 -11.16 -8.31 -48.97
CA ASN A 149 -10.98 -6.94 -49.48
C ASN A 149 -11.42 -5.88 -48.46
N MET A 150 -12.59 -6.05 -47.84
CA MET A 150 -13.09 -5.16 -46.78
C MET A 150 -12.19 -5.17 -45.54
N MET A 151 -11.75 -6.35 -45.10
CA MET A 151 -10.82 -6.51 -43.98
C MET A 151 -9.46 -5.85 -44.26
N ASN A 152 -8.89 -6.07 -45.46
CA ASN A 152 -7.64 -5.43 -45.88
C ASN A 152 -7.76 -3.91 -45.91
N SER A 153 -8.90 -3.39 -46.37
CA SER A 153 -9.17 -1.95 -46.45
C SER A 153 -9.18 -1.29 -45.07
N ILE A 154 -9.87 -1.88 -44.09
CA ILE A 154 -9.87 -1.39 -42.70
C ILE A 154 -8.47 -1.56 -42.07
N PHE A 155 -7.79 -2.68 -42.32
CA PHE A 155 -6.49 -2.96 -41.73
C PHE A 155 -5.41 -1.97 -42.22
N LYS A 156 -5.28 -1.80 -43.54
CA LYS A 156 -4.30 -0.89 -44.15
C LYS A 156 -4.69 0.57 -43.90
N GLY A 157 -5.95 0.95 -44.14
CA GLY A 157 -6.42 2.34 -44.05
C GLY A 157 -6.55 2.88 -42.62
N ILE A 158 -6.82 2.02 -41.63
CA ILE A 158 -7.10 2.46 -40.25
C ILE A 158 -6.12 1.84 -39.25
N PHE A 159 -6.08 0.51 -39.11
CA PHE A 159 -5.29 -0.14 -38.05
C PHE A 159 -3.81 0.24 -38.12
N VAL A 160 -3.18 0.13 -39.31
CA VAL A 160 -1.75 0.41 -39.53
C VAL A 160 -1.36 1.88 -39.24
N HIS A 161 -2.32 2.80 -39.16
CA HIS A 161 -2.10 4.19 -38.76
C HIS A 161 -2.47 4.44 -37.28
N ARG A 162 -3.52 3.80 -36.77
CA ARG A 162 -4.09 4.08 -35.44
C ARG A 162 -3.51 3.25 -34.30
N TYR A 163 -2.89 2.09 -34.54
CA TYR A 163 -2.13 1.36 -33.51
C TYR A 163 -0.96 2.19 -32.93
N ARG A 164 -0.54 3.23 -33.65
CA ARG A 164 0.53 4.19 -33.32
C ARG A 164 0.04 5.64 -33.27
N ASP A 165 -1.22 5.86 -32.88
CA ASP A 165 -1.76 7.21 -32.60
C ASP A 165 -0.98 7.90 -31.47
N ALA A 166 -1.01 9.24 -31.40
CA ALA A 166 -0.51 9.97 -30.25
C ALA A 166 -1.32 9.63 -28.97
N ILE A 167 -2.64 9.41 -29.11
CA ILE A 167 -3.54 9.11 -28.00
C ILE A 167 -3.46 7.63 -27.61
N ALA A 168 -3.12 7.34 -26.35
CA ALA A 168 -2.89 5.99 -25.85
C ALA A 168 -4.16 5.11 -25.87
N GLU A 169 -5.31 5.64 -25.45
CA GLU A 169 -6.63 4.98 -25.59
C GLU A 169 -6.89 4.39 -26.99
N ILE A 170 -6.47 5.10 -28.05
CA ILE A 170 -6.68 4.69 -29.45
C ILE A 170 -5.75 3.53 -29.81
N ARG A 171 -4.48 3.59 -29.36
CA ARG A 171 -3.53 2.48 -29.51
C ARG A 171 -4.01 1.23 -28.76
N ALA A 172 -4.47 1.42 -27.52
CA ALA A 172 -5.02 0.37 -26.67
C ALA A 172 -6.23 -0.35 -27.31
N ILE A 173 -7.13 0.39 -27.97
CA ILE A 173 -8.27 -0.17 -28.72
C ILE A 173 -7.81 -1.03 -29.91
N CYS A 174 -6.80 -0.57 -30.67
CA CYS A 174 -6.27 -1.34 -31.79
C CYS A 174 -5.63 -2.66 -31.32
N ILE A 175 -4.82 -2.60 -30.25
CA ILE A 175 -4.13 -3.76 -29.66
C ILE A 175 -5.12 -4.76 -29.03
N GLU A 176 -6.21 -4.30 -28.43
CA GLU A 176 -7.26 -5.18 -27.89
C GLU A 176 -7.92 -6.00 -29.00
N GLU A 177 -8.34 -5.36 -30.10
CA GLU A 177 -9.10 -6.04 -31.14
C GLU A 177 -8.23 -6.94 -32.04
N ILE A 178 -6.97 -6.60 -32.33
CA ILE A 178 -6.07 -7.54 -33.04
C ILE A 178 -5.82 -8.81 -32.22
N GLY A 179 -5.79 -8.72 -30.89
CA GLY A 179 -5.79 -9.88 -29.98
C GLY A 179 -7.04 -10.75 -30.16
N VAL A 180 -8.22 -10.12 -30.28
CA VAL A 180 -9.49 -10.81 -30.56
C VAL A 180 -9.47 -11.50 -31.92
N TRP A 181 -8.95 -10.87 -32.98
CA TRP A 181 -8.88 -11.49 -34.32
C TRP A 181 -7.98 -12.72 -34.33
N MET A 182 -6.77 -12.61 -33.75
CA MET A 182 -5.82 -13.73 -33.63
C MET A 182 -6.37 -14.90 -32.82
N LYS A 183 -7.19 -14.62 -31.79
CA LYS A 183 -7.85 -15.66 -30.98
C LYS A 183 -9.05 -16.29 -31.70
N MET A 184 -9.83 -15.50 -32.42
CA MET A 184 -11.08 -15.94 -33.05
C MET A 184 -10.86 -16.72 -34.34
N TYR A 185 -9.89 -16.33 -35.17
CA TYR A 185 -9.59 -17.02 -36.44
C TYR A 185 -8.08 -17.21 -36.60
N SER A 186 -7.52 -18.09 -35.76
CA SER A 186 -6.06 -18.27 -35.62
C SER A 186 -5.36 -18.78 -36.89
N ASP A 187 -6.07 -19.39 -37.84
CA ASP A 187 -5.46 -19.88 -39.08
C ASP A 187 -5.21 -18.78 -40.10
N ALA A 188 -6.01 -17.71 -40.09
CA ALA A 188 -5.78 -16.51 -40.89
C ALA A 188 -4.92 -15.46 -40.16
N PHE A 189 -5.15 -15.26 -38.85
CA PHE A 189 -4.58 -14.11 -38.12
C PHE A 189 -3.41 -14.43 -37.18
N LEU A 190 -3.26 -15.65 -36.65
CA LEU A 190 -2.17 -15.94 -35.70
C LEU A 190 -0.87 -16.29 -36.44
N ASN A 191 -0.16 -15.24 -36.87
CA ASN A 191 1.15 -15.31 -37.50
C ASN A 191 1.93 -13.99 -37.32
N ASP A 192 3.23 -14.02 -37.62
CA ASP A 192 4.18 -12.90 -37.46
C ASP A 192 3.70 -11.57 -38.09
N SER A 193 2.94 -11.61 -39.18
CA SER A 193 2.49 -10.39 -39.86
C SER A 193 1.53 -9.55 -39.00
N TYR A 194 0.82 -10.20 -38.07
CA TYR A 194 -0.07 -9.56 -37.08
C TYR A 194 0.57 -9.50 -35.69
N LEU A 195 1.24 -10.57 -35.23
CA LEU A 195 1.87 -10.65 -33.91
C LEU A 195 2.92 -9.53 -33.69
N LYS A 196 3.65 -9.12 -34.74
CA LYS A 196 4.66 -8.04 -34.65
C LYS A 196 4.11 -6.74 -34.06
N TYR A 197 2.85 -6.39 -34.31
CA TYR A 197 2.26 -5.15 -33.79
C TYR A 197 2.10 -5.19 -32.27
N VAL A 198 1.75 -6.36 -31.71
CA VAL A 198 1.71 -6.56 -30.25
C VAL A 198 3.12 -6.56 -29.67
N GLY A 199 4.06 -7.28 -30.31
CA GLY A 199 5.46 -7.35 -29.87
C GLY A 199 6.17 -5.99 -29.82
N TRP A 200 5.96 -5.13 -30.83
CA TRP A 200 6.42 -3.75 -30.80
C TRP A 200 5.76 -2.96 -29.66
N THR A 201 4.45 -3.09 -29.49
CA THR A 201 3.68 -2.25 -28.54
C THR A 201 3.84 -2.67 -27.06
N LEU A 202 4.48 -3.82 -26.77
CA LEU A 202 5.04 -4.12 -25.42
C LEU A 202 6.06 -3.06 -24.94
N HIS A 203 6.57 -2.22 -25.84
CA HIS A 203 7.51 -1.13 -25.57
C HIS A 203 6.82 0.26 -25.50
N ASP A 204 5.49 0.31 -25.46
CA ASP A 204 4.76 1.58 -25.32
C ASP A 204 5.11 2.31 -24.01
N ARG A 205 5.17 3.64 -24.05
CA ARG A 205 5.43 4.48 -22.88
C ARG A 205 4.28 4.46 -21.86
N GLN A 206 3.04 4.19 -22.29
CA GLN A 206 1.84 4.21 -21.45
C GLN A 206 1.38 2.79 -21.08
N GLY A 207 1.23 2.49 -19.79
CA GLY A 207 0.95 1.14 -19.32
C GLY A 207 -0.43 0.62 -19.68
N GLU A 208 -1.43 1.48 -19.90
CA GLU A 208 -2.73 1.02 -20.43
C GLU A 208 -2.59 0.26 -21.75
N VAL A 209 -1.62 0.64 -22.60
CA VAL A 209 -1.37 -0.01 -23.90
C VAL A 209 -0.55 -1.29 -23.71
N ARG A 210 0.47 -1.26 -22.83
CA ARG A 210 1.25 -2.45 -22.44
C ARG A 210 0.34 -3.53 -21.82
N LEU A 211 -0.61 -3.13 -20.97
CA LEU A 211 -1.62 -3.98 -20.35
C LEU A 211 -2.50 -4.70 -21.37
N LYS A 212 -2.93 -3.99 -22.44
CA LYS A 212 -3.68 -4.61 -23.55
C LYS A 212 -2.82 -5.59 -24.35
N CYS A 213 -1.53 -5.31 -24.56
CA CYS A 213 -0.60 -6.25 -25.21
C CYS A 213 -0.52 -7.56 -24.42
N LEU A 214 -0.32 -7.48 -23.10
CA LEU A 214 -0.25 -8.65 -22.22
C LEU A 214 -1.56 -9.44 -22.23
N LYS A 215 -2.72 -8.78 -22.09
CA LYS A 215 -4.04 -9.45 -22.07
C LYS A 215 -4.39 -10.09 -23.41
N ALA A 216 -4.02 -9.47 -24.53
CA ALA A 216 -4.11 -10.09 -25.85
C ALA A 216 -3.30 -11.40 -25.90
N LEU A 217 -2.03 -11.36 -25.48
CA LEU A 217 -1.14 -12.53 -25.46
C LEU A 217 -1.64 -13.64 -24.51
N GLN A 218 -1.97 -13.31 -23.25
CA GLN A 218 -2.55 -14.27 -22.29
C GLN A 218 -3.74 -15.02 -22.90
N SER A 219 -4.61 -14.31 -23.63
CA SER A 219 -5.81 -14.89 -24.24
C SER A 219 -5.49 -15.96 -25.30
N LEU A 220 -4.30 -15.90 -25.92
CA LEU A 220 -3.78 -16.87 -26.89
C LEU A 220 -3.10 -18.05 -26.17
N TYR A 221 -2.18 -17.79 -25.24
CA TYR A 221 -1.52 -18.82 -24.41
C TYR A 221 -2.48 -19.58 -23.47
N THR A 222 -3.74 -19.14 -23.34
CA THR A 222 -4.79 -19.94 -22.69
C THR A 222 -5.15 -21.20 -23.52
N ASN A 223 -4.98 -21.18 -24.85
CA ASN A 223 -5.21 -22.37 -25.69
C ASN A 223 -3.88 -23.05 -26.04
N ARG A 224 -3.66 -24.25 -25.47
CA ARG A 224 -2.47 -25.09 -25.71
C ARG A 224 -2.22 -25.42 -27.20
N GLU A 225 -3.28 -25.52 -28.01
CA GLU A 225 -3.17 -25.82 -29.45
C GLU A 225 -2.46 -24.71 -30.26
N LEU A 226 -2.39 -23.48 -29.72
CA LEU A 226 -1.81 -22.32 -30.40
C LEU A 226 -0.31 -22.13 -30.12
N PHE A 227 0.28 -22.86 -29.17
CA PHE A 227 1.68 -22.67 -28.75
C PHE A 227 2.70 -22.83 -29.90
N PRO A 228 2.59 -23.81 -30.82
CA PRO A 228 3.50 -23.92 -31.96
C PRO A 228 3.46 -22.73 -32.94
N LYS A 229 2.37 -21.95 -32.95
CA LYS A 229 2.27 -20.69 -33.72
C LYS A 229 2.84 -19.48 -32.95
N LEU A 230 3.07 -19.62 -31.65
CA LEU A 230 3.56 -18.55 -30.75
C LEU A 230 5.05 -18.67 -30.45
N GLU A 231 5.65 -19.86 -30.50
CA GLU A 231 7.03 -20.14 -30.08
C GLU A 231 8.09 -19.15 -30.60
N LEU A 232 8.06 -18.81 -31.89
CA LEU A 232 8.98 -17.84 -32.49
C LEU A 232 8.78 -16.41 -31.94
N PHE A 233 7.55 -16.03 -31.62
CA PHE A 233 7.24 -14.78 -30.95
C PHE A 233 7.70 -14.81 -29.49
N THR A 234 7.46 -15.92 -28.77
CA THR A 234 7.95 -16.11 -27.40
C THR A 234 9.47 -15.91 -27.35
N ASN A 235 10.21 -16.66 -28.16
CA ASN A 235 11.67 -16.65 -28.18
C ASN A 235 12.26 -15.27 -28.59
N ARG A 236 11.50 -14.44 -29.31
CA ARG A 236 11.90 -13.08 -29.70
C ARG A 236 11.58 -12.01 -28.65
N PHE A 237 10.53 -12.19 -27.84
CA PHE A 237 10.04 -11.17 -26.91
C PHE A 237 10.06 -11.59 -25.43
N LYS A 238 10.53 -12.80 -25.10
CA LYS A 238 10.64 -13.33 -23.72
C LYS A 238 11.33 -12.35 -22.78
N ASP A 239 12.53 -11.87 -23.13
CA ASP A 239 13.29 -10.92 -22.29
C ASP A 239 12.49 -9.65 -21.97
N ARG A 240 11.72 -9.13 -22.95
CA ARG A 240 10.85 -7.97 -22.73
C ARG A 240 9.69 -8.33 -21.80
N ILE A 241 9.03 -9.48 -22.00
CA ILE A 241 7.91 -9.93 -21.16
C ILE A 241 8.37 -10.16 -19.71
N VAL A 242 9.55 -10.75 -19.50
CA VAL A 242 10.16 -10.93 -18.17
C VAL A 242 10.54 -9.57 -17.58
N SER A 243 11.13 -8.65 -18.33
CA SER A 243 11.40 -7.28 -17.83
C SER A 243 10.14 -6.49 -17.42
N MET A 244 8.95 -6.93 -17.84
CA MET A 244 7.67 -6.30 -17.49
C MET A 244 7.10 -6.82 -16.16
N THR A 245 7.68 -7.83 -15.53
CA THR A 245 7.31 -8.18 -14.13
C THR A 245 7.79 -7.12 -13.13
N LEU A 246 8.74 -6.27 -13.54
CA LEU A 246 9.22 -5.06 -12.85
C LEU A 246 8.78 -3.77 -13.58
N ASP A 247 7.61 -3.78 -14.23
CA ASP A 247 7.05 -2.59 -14.88
C ASP A 247 6.67 -1.51 -13.84
N LYS A 248 6.75 -0.23 -14.24
CA LYS A 248 6.45 0.92 -13.35
C LYS A 248 4.98 1.02 -12.92
N GLU A 249 4.09 0.34 -13.63
CA GLU A 249 2.66 0.30 -13.34
C GLU A 249 2.30 -1.13 -12.90
N TYR A 250 1.97 -1.31 -11.60
CA TYR A 250 1.82 -2.65 -11.02
C TYR A 250 0.75 -3.53 -11.72
N ASP A 251 -0.31 -2.94 -12.29
CA ASP A 251 -1.28 -3.69 -13.10
C ASP A 251 -0.63 -4.37 -14.32
N VAL A 252 0.39 -3.74 -14.92
CA VAL A 252 1.17 -4.31 -16.02
C VAL A 252 2.05 -5.45 -15.50
N ALA A 253 2.69 -5.26 -14.33
CA ALA A 253 3.52 -6.28 -13.68
C ALA A 253 2.74 -7.56 -13.34
N VAL A 254 1.55 -7.44 -12.74
CA VAL A 254 0.66 -8.58 -12.43
C VAL A 254 0.34 -9.39 -13.68
N GLU A 255 -0.02 -8.72 -14.77
CA GLU A 255 -0.41 -9.40 -16.01
C GLU A 255 0.80 -9.94 -16.80
N ALA A 256 1.99 -9.36 -16.59
CA ALA A 256 3.25 -9.89 -17.11
C ALA A 256 3.62 -11.20 -16.41
N ILE A 257 3.57 -11.25 -15.07
CA ILE A 257 3.83 -12.47 -14.29
C ILE A 257 2.85 -13.57 -14.71
N ARG A 258 1.54 -13.27 -14.79
CA ARG A 258 0.53 -14.24 -15.28
C ARG A 258 0.81 -14.74 -16.71
N LEU A 259 1.35 -13.89 -17.59
CA LEU A 259 1.75 -14.29 -18.93
C LEU A 259 2.97 -15.23 -18.90
N VAL A 260 3.97 -14.95 -18.07
CA VAL A 260 5.13 -15.82 -17.83
C VAL A 260 4.68 -17.17 -17.24
N THR A 261 3.71 -17.17 -16.33
CA THR A 261 3.06 -18.39 -15.78
C THR A 261 2.34 -19.23 -16.84
N LEU A 262 1.69 -18.60 -17.82
CA LEU A 262 1.07 -19.32 -18.95
C LEU A 262 2.11 -19.88 -19.93
N ILE A 263 3.21 -19.13 -20.17
CA ILE A 263 4.33 -19.59 -21.02
C ILE A 263 4.96 -20.84 -20.40
N LEU A 264 5.35 -20.78 -19.12
CA LEU A 264 5.89 -21.91 -18.35
C LEU A 264 5.04 -23.18 -18.49
N HIS A 265 3.71 -23.02 -18.40
CA HIS A 265 2.77 -24.12 -18.35
C HIS A 265 2.55 -24.85 -19.70
N GLY A 266 2.96 -24.24 -20.82
CA GLY A 266 2.90 -24.87 -22.15
C GLY A 266 4.26 -25.14 -22.81
N SER A 267 5.35 -24.54 -22.32
CA SER A 267 6.71 -24.99 -22.59
C SER A 267 7.63 -24.62 -21.42
N GLU A 268 8.08 -25.62 -20.65
CA GLU A 268 9.01 -25.39 -19.54
C GLU A 268 10.40 -24.94 -20.01
N GLU A 269 10.79 -25.27 -21.25
CA GLU A 269 12.07 -24.89 -21.86
C GLU A 269 12.10 -23.43 -22.36
N ALA A 270 10.95 -22.73 -22.38
CA ALA A 270 10.85 -21.36 -22.86
C ALA A 270 11.34 -20.29 -21.86
N LEU A 271 11.66 -20.69 -20.62
CA LEU A 271 12.19 -19.83 -19.56
C LEU A 271 13.47 -20.43 -18.98
N SER A 272 14.53 -19.63 -18.89
CA SER A 272 15.75 -20.02 -18.17
C SER A 272 15.55 -19.97 -16.65
N ASN A 273 16.54 -20.44 -15.89
CA ASN A 273 16.52 -20.34 -14.43
C ASN A 273 16.54 -18.86 -13.99
N GLU A 274 17.37 -18.02 -14.62
CA GLU A 274 17.46 -16.57 -14.39
C GLU A 274 16.12 -15.87 -14.64
N ASP A 275 15.37 -16.27 -15.68
CA ASP A 275 14.02 -15.75 -15.94
C ASP A 275 13.03 -16.11 -14.81
N CYS A 276 13.20 -17.28 -14.19
CA CYS A 276 12.34 -17.75 -13.10
C CYS A 276 12.71 -17.07 -11.77
N GLU A 277 14.00 -16.92 -11.49
CA GLU A 277 14.59 -16.29 -10.31
C GLU A 277 14.16 -14.81 -10.18
N ASN A 278 14.21 -14.06 -11.29
CA ASN A 278 13.66 -12.70 -11.38
C ASN A 278 12.15 -12.60 -11.06
N VAL A 279 11.39 -13.70 -11.16
CA VAL A 279 9.97 -13.75 -10.76
C VAL A 279 9.82 -14.26 -9.32
N TYR A 280 10.68 -15.16 -8.87
CA TYR A 280 10.70 -15.66 -7.49
C TYR A 280 10.86 -14.52 -6.48
N HIS A 281 11.80 -13.59 -6.71
CA HIS A 281 12.03 -12.43 -5.82
C HIS A 281 10.76 -11.58 -5.60
N LEU A 282 9.81 -11.60 -6.55
CA LEU A 282 8.59 -10.81 -6.47
C LEU A 282 7.58 -11.34 -5.44
N VAL A 283 7.75 -12.56 -4.90
CA VAL A 283 6.94 -13.02 -3.75
C VAL A 283 7.17 -12.20 -2.48
N TYR A 284 8.24 -11.41 -2.42
CA TYR A 284 8.52 -10.47 -1.34
C TYR A 284 8.02 -9.04 -1.63
N SER A 285 7.47 -8.77 -2.82
CA SER A 285 6.98 -7.43 -3.19
C SER A 285 5.98 -6.86 -2.18
N ALA A 286 6.12 -5.57 -1.83
CA ALA A 286 5.16 -4.86 -0.99
C ALA A 286 3.75 -4.84 -1.60
N HIS A 287 3.65 -4.69 -2.93
CA HIS A 287 2.37 -4.64 -3.63
C HIS A 287 1.77 -6.06 -3.77
N ARG A 288 0.94 -6.46 -2.80
CA ARG A 288 0.35 -7.82 -2.68
C ARG A 288 -0.15 -8.45 -4.00
N PRO A 289 -0.86 -7.76 -4.93
CA PRO A 289 -1.27 -8.37 -6.20
C PRO A 289 -0.12 -8.87 -7.08
N VAL A 290 1.05 -8.23 -7.04
CA VAL A 290 2.28 -8.70 -7.72
C VAL A 290 2.81 -9.95 -7.01
N ALA A 291 2.88 -9.88 -5.68
CA ALA A 291 3.42 -10.97 -4.86
C ALA A 291 2.59 -12.26 -4.94
N VAL A 292 1.26 -12.18 -4.94
CA VAL A 292 0.37 -13.34 -5.12
C VAL A 292 0.44 -13.89 -6.56
N ALA A 293 0.62 -13.04 -7.58
CA ALA A 293 0.85 -13.53 -8.94
C ALA A 293 2.19 -14.28 -9.06
N ALA A 294 3.23 -13.83 -8.36
CA ALA A 294 4.51 -14.52 -8.25
C ALA A 294 4.40 -15.81 -7.41
N GLY A 295 3.55 -15.84 -6.37
CA GLY A 295 3.20 -17.05 -5.62
C GLY A 295 2.53 -18.11 -6.50
N GLU A 296 1.61 -17.71 -7.40
CA GLU A 296 1.00 -18.62 -8.37
C GLU A 296 2.03 -19.19 -9.37
N PHE A 297 3.02 -18.39 -9.78
CA PHE A 297 4.15 -18.84 -10.60
C PHE A 297 5.02 -19.85 -9.84
N LEU A 298 5.44 -19.50 -8.62
CA LEU A 298 6.29 -20.32 -7.75
C LEU A 298 5.62 -21.68 -7.43
N HIS A 299 4.33 -21.66 -7.07
CA HIS A 299 3.55 -22.87 -6.84
C HIS A 299 3.58 -23.83 -8.04
N LYS A 300 3.39 -23.31 -9.25
CA LYS A 300 3.38 -24.13 -10.48
C LYS A 300 4.77 -24.63 -10.88
N LYS A 301 5.82 -23.85 -10.58
CA LYS A 301 7.21 -24.19 -10.91
C LYS A 301 7.83 -25.21 -9.94
N LEU A 302 7.48 -25.14 -8.65
CA LEU A 302 8.00 -26.04 -7.61
C LEU A 302 7.05 -27.21 -7.31
N PHE A 303 5.81 -26.95 -6.90
CA PHE A 303 4.94 -27.97 -6.31
C PHE A 303 4.19 -28.82 -7.35
N SER A 304 3.74 -28.23 -8.46
CA SER A 304 2.95 -28.94 -9.49
C SER A 304 3.72 -30.01 -10.31
N ARG A 305 5.01 -30.24 -10.01
CA ARG A 305 5.85 -31.28 -10.65
C ARG A 305 5.81 -32.64 -9.94
N HIS A 306 5.24 -32.71 -8.73
CA HIS A 306 5.18 -33.95 -7.96
C HIS A 306 3.97 -34.81 -8.36
N ASP A 307 4.19 -36.12 -8.51
CA ASP A 307 3.10 -37.10 -8.66
C ASP A 307 2.48 -37.36 -7.27
N PRO A 308 1.21 -36.99 -7.03
CA PRO A 308 0.58 -37.18 -5.72
C PRO A 308 0.53 -38.64 -5.29
N GLN A 309 0.48 -39.59 -6.23
CA GLN A 309 0.49 -41.02 -5.93
C GLN A 309 1.88 -41.50 -5.49
N ALA A 310 2.94 -40.87 -6.01
CA ALA A 310 4.31 -41.14 -5.58
C ALA A 310 4.57 -40.58 -4.17
N GLU A 311 4.14 -39.35 -3.88
CA GLU A 311 4.29 -38.75 -2.55
C GLU A 311 3.46 -39.49 -1.49
N GLU A 312 2.21 -39.84 -1.78
CA GLU A 312 1.38 -40.65 -0.87
C GLU A 312 1.99 -42.04 -0.62
N ALA A 313 2.61 -42.66 -1.63
CA ALA A 313 3.33 -43.92 -1.49
C ALA A 313 4.67 -43.77 -0.73
N LEU A 314 5.33 -42.60 -0.79
CA LEU A 314 6.54 -42.29 -0.04
C LEU A 314 6.23 -42.04 1.44
N ALA A 315 5.22 -41.23 1.75
CA ALA A 315 4.74 -41.00 3.11
C ALA A 315 4.37 -42.31 3.82
N LYS A 316 3.57 -43.17 3.17
CA LYS A 316 3.19 -44.49 3.68
C LYS A 316 4.38 -45.46 3.85
N ARG A 317 5.48 -45.29 3.11
CA ARG A 317 6.73 -46.03 3.32
C ARG A 317 7.57 -45.49 4.47
N ARG A 318 7.53 -44.18 4.70
CA ARG A 318 8.15 -43.51 5.86
C ARG A 318 7.31 -43.62 7.14
N GLY A 319 6.04 -44.02 7.05
CA GLY A 319 5.11 -44.09 8.18
C GLY A 319 4.49 -42.74 8.58
N ARG A 320 4.70 -41.69 7.77
CA ARG A 320 4.16 -40.33 7.97
C ARG A 320 2.67 -40.27 7.61
N ASN A 321 1.90 -39.41 8.25
CA ASN A 321 0.47 -39.29 7.97
C ASN A 321 0.17 -38.45 6.72
N SER A 322 1.00 -37.45 6.41
CA SER A 322 0.82 -36.55 5.25
C SER A 322 1.80 -36.82 4.09
N PRO A 323 1.36 -36.67 2.81
CA PRO A 323 2.24 -36.66 1.64
C PRO A 323 3.07 -35.38 1.50
N ASN A 324 2.74 -34.30 2.20
CA ASN A 324 3.28 -32.96 1.90
C ASN A 324 4.73 -32.72 2.35
N GLY A 325 5.33 -33.62 3.14
CA GLY A 325 6.61 -33.36 3.80
C GLY A 325 7.77 -32.99 2.87
N ASN A 326 7.82 -33.55 1.66
CA ASN A 326 8.83 -33.17 0.67
C ASN A 326 8.55 -31.76 0.08
N LEU A 327 7.28 -31.36 -0.10
CA LEU A 327 6.89 -30.03 -0.55
C LEU A 327 7.21 -28.96 0.50
N ILE A 328 6.98 -29.25 1.79
CA ILE A 328 7.32 -28.37 2.91
C ILE A 328 8.84 -28.16 2.97
N ARG A 329 9.65 -29.22 2.85
CA ARG A 329 11.11 -29.11 2.78
C ARG A 329 11.60 -28.25 1.61
N MET A 330 10.95 -28.30 0.45
CA MET A 330 11.27 -27.40 -0.67
C MET A 330 10.89 -25.94 -0.40
N LEU A 331 9.79 -25.68 0.31
CA LEU A 331 9.42 -24.31 0.71
C LEU A 331 10.41 -23.73 1.72
N VAL A 332 10.90 -24.55 2.66
CA VAL A 332 11.98 -24.21 3.59
C VAL A 332 13.29 -23.90 2.84
N LEU A 333 13.68 -24.76 1.89
CA LEU A 333 14.86 -24.50 1.05
C LEU A 333 14.71 -23.21 0.24
N PHE A 334 13.57 -23.00 -0.42
CA PHE A 334 13.30 -21.78 -1.19
C PHE A 334 13.41 -20.51 -0.33
N PHE A 335 12.87 -20.53 0.89
CA PHE A 335 12.99 -19.40 1.82
C PHE A 335 14.46 -19.12 2.17
N LEU A 336 15.22 -20.16 2.51
CA LEU A 336 16.65 -20.05 2.86
C LEU A 336 17.57 -19.67 1.68
N GLU A 337 17.24 -20.10 0.46
CA GLU A 337 17.96 -19.78 -0.77
C GLU A 337 17.58 -18.41 -1.35
N SER A 338 16.50 -17.78 -0.87
CA SER A 338 16.06 -16.46 -1.36
C SER A 338 16.93 -15.31 -0.88
N GLU A 339 17.46 -15.40 0.35
CA GLU A 339 18.31 -14.41 1.05
C GLU A 339 17.85 -12.93 1.02
N LEU A 340 16.59 -12.66 0.66
CA LEU A 340 15.96 -11.32 0.58
C LEU A 340 15.17 -10.90 1.83
N HIS A 341 14.82 -11.84 2.72
CA HIS A 341 14.06 -11.58 3.94
C HIS A 341 14.44 -12.58 5.04
N GLU A 342 14.55 -12.09 6.26
CA GLU A 342 14.87 -12.89 7.46
C GLU A 342 13.63 -13.62 8.02
N HIS A 343 12.42 -13.19 7.66
CA HIS A 343 11.14 -13.70 8.17
C HIS A 343 10.19 -14.10 7.03
N ALA A 344 9.34 -15.10 7.25
CA ALA A 344 8.58 -15.78 6.20
C ALA A 344 7.20 -15.15 5.90
N ALA A 345 6.75 -14.17 6.68
CA ALA A 345 5.38 -13.62 6.61
C ALA A 345 4.92 -13.21 5.20
N TYR A 346 5.81 -12.56 4.42
CA TYR A 346 5.50 -12.12 3.06
C TYR A 346 5.50 -13.26 2.03
N LEU A 347 6.32 -14.29 2.23
CA LEU A 347 6.31 -15.52 1.41
C LEU A 347 5.04 -16.33 1.65
N VAL A 348 4.63 -16.49 2.92
CA VAL A 348 3.40 -17.16 3.32
C VAL A 348 2.17 -16.47 2.69
N ASP A 349 2.06 -15.14 2.80
CA ASP A 349 0.94 -14.40 2.22
C ASP A 349 0.86 -14.50 0.69
N SER A 350 2.01 -14.51 0.00
CA SER A 350 2.07 -14.68 -1.46
C SER A 350 1.55 -16.03 -1.92
N LEU A 351 1.77 -17.08 -1.11
CA LEU A 351 1.29 -18.44 -1.37
C LEU A 351 -0.10 -18.71 -0.75
N TRP A 352 -0.67 -17.77 0.00
CA TRP A 352 -1.89 -17.95 0.79
C TRP A 352 -3.17 -18.20 -0.02
N GLU A 353 -3.16 -17.92 -1.32
CA GLU A 353 -4.30 -18.20 -2.21
C GLU A 353 -4.05 -19.43 -3.10
N SER A 354 -2.80 -19.75 -3.43
CA SER A 354 -2.44 -20.89 -4.28
C SER A 354 -2.19 -22.20 -3.52
N SER A 355 -1.77 -22.12 -2.26
CA SER A 355 -1.09 -23.23 -1.55
C SER A 355 -1.69 -23.54 -0.18
N GLN A 356 -2.96 -23.21 0.09
CA GLN A 356 -3.57 -23.35 1.42
C GLN A 356 -3.49 -24.76 2.02
N GLU A 357 -3.62 -25.80 1.19
CA GLU A 357 -3.56 -27.20 1.63
C GLU A 357 -2.15 -27.61 2.13
N LEU A 358 -1.10 -26.96 1.62
CA LEU A 358 0.29 -27.12 2.06
C LEU A 358 0.59 -26.27 3.29
N LEU A 359 0.15 -25.00 3.28
CA LEU A 359 0.46 -24.03 4.34
C LEU A 359 -0.27 -24.31 5.67
N LYS A 360 -1.40 -25.02 5.64
CA LYS A 360 -2.17 -25.39 6.84
C LYS A 360 -1.93 -26.82 7.31
N ASP A 361 -0.96 -27.52 6.74
CA ASP A 361 -0.58 -28.88 7.15
C ASP A 361 0.36 -28.88 8.36
N TRP A 362 -0.14 -28.33 9.47
CA TRP A 362 0.59 -28.20 10.74
C TRP A 362 0.97 -29.56 11.35
N GLU A 363 0.20 -30.61 11.06
CA GLU A 363 0.53 -31.98 11.46
C GLU A 363 1.81 -32.45 10.74
N CYS A 364 1.94 -32.25 9.43
CA CYS A 364 3.17 -32.56 8.71
C CYS A 364 4.35 -31.66 9.15
N MET A 365 4.12 -30.37 9.40
CA MET A 365 5.18 -29.47 9.89
C MET A 365 5.74 -29.92 11.25
N THR A 366 4.88 -30.38 12.18
CA THR A 366 5.34 -30.86 13.48
C THR A 366 5.89 -32.29 13.43
N GLU A 367 5.38 -33.18 12.56
CA GLU A 367 6.01 -34.48 12.26
C GLU A 367 7.47 -34.30 11.80
N LEU A 368 7.73 -33.34 10.91
CA LEU A 368 9.08 -33.01 10.42
C LEU A 368 10.00 -32.45 11.53
N LEU A 369 9.44 -31.74 12.51
CA LEU A 369 10.20 -31.13 13.62
C LEU A 369 10.40 -32.08 14.82
N LEU A 370 9.59 -33.13 14.99
CA LEU A 370 9.57 -33.97 16.19
C LEU A 370 10.06 -35.42 15.96
N GLU A 371 9.82 -36.03 14.79
CA GLU A 371 10.16 -37.43 14.57
C GLU A 371 11.54 -37.63 13.93
N GLU A 372 12.26 -38.69 14.31
CA GLU A 372 13.56 -39.05 13.73
C GLU A 372 13.46 -39.36 12.22
N PRO A 373 14.48 -39.01 11.42
CA PRO A 373 14.49 -39.31 9.99
C PRO A 373 14.53 -40.83 9.72
N VAL A 374 13.69 -41.29 8.80
CA VAL A 374 13.60 -42.71 8.44
C VAL A 374 14.86 -43.14 7.67
N GLN A 375 15.21 -44.43 7.69
CA GLN A 375 16.40 -44.94 6.97
C GLN A 375 16.37 -44.55 5.48
N GLY A 376 17.29 -43.66 5.08
CA GLY A 376 17.38 -43.12 3.71
C GLY A 376 16.68 -41.77 3.50
N GLU A 377 16.19 -41.13 4.56
CA GLU A 377 15.75 -39.73 4.60
C GLU A 377 16.86 -38.86 5.22
N GLU A 378 17.05 -37.65 4.69
CA GLU A 378 17.99 -36.68 5.26
C GLU A 378 17.36 -35.92 6.44
N ALA A 379 18.12 -35.79 7.53
CA ALA A 379 17.74 -34.97 8.66
C ALA A 379 17.56 -33.50 8.23
N MET A 380 16.66 -32.77 8.90
CA MET A 380 16.67 -31.31 8.82
C MET A 380 17.96 -30.79 9.47
N SER A 381 18.60 -29.81 8.85
CA SER A 381 19.66 -29.03 9.48
C SER A 381 19.05 -27.95 10.39
N ASP A 382 19.81 -27.46 11.37
CA ASP A 382 19.31 -26.49 12.36
C ASP A 382 18.72 -25.21 11.72
N ARG A 383 19.37 -24.64 10.69
CA ARG A 383 18.85 -23.50 9.89
C ARG A 383 17.53 -23.84 9.19
N GLN A 384 17.31 -25.09 8.78
CA GLN A 384 16.04 -25.56 8.24
C GLN A 384 14.97 -25.80 9.31
N GLU A 385 15.35 -26.14 10.55
CA GLU A 385 14.43 -26.24 11.69
C GLU A 385 13.95 -24.84 12.14
N SER A 386 14.84 -23.83 12.23
CA SER A 386 14.44 -22.41 12.42
C SER A 386 13.46 -21.95 11.33
N ALA A 387 13.84 -22.10 10.06
CA ALA A 387 13.01 -21.69 8.93
C ALA A 387 11.64 -22.39 8.87
N LEU A 388 11.55 -23.66 9.24
CA LEU A 388 10.27 -24.38 9.32
C LEU A 388 9.41 -23.87 10.48
N ILE A 389 10.00 -23.52 11.62
CA ILE A 389 9.28 -22.93 12.76
C ILE A 389 8.75 -21.54 12.38
N GLU A 390 9.56 -20.67 11.77
CA GLU A 390 9.16 -19.34 11.28
C GLU A 390 8.03 -19.43 10.22
N LEU A 391 8.17 -20.31 9.22
CA LEU A 391 7.10 -20.59 8.25
C LEU A 391 5.80 -21.04 8.96
N MET A 392 5.89 -21.98 9.89
CA MET A 392 4.74 -22.53 10.63
C MET A 392 4.04 -21.48 11.50
N VAL A 393 4.79 -20.65 12.23
CA VAL A 393 4.24 -19.55 13.04
C VAL A 393 3.54 -18.52 12.14
N CYS A 394 4.13 -18.19 10.98
CA CYS A 394 3.49 -17.31 10.01
C CYS A 394 2.19 -17.89 9.42
N THR A 395 2.09 -19.20 9.14
CA THR A 395 0.81 -19.79 8.66
C THR A 395 -0.24 -19.90 9.77
N ILE A 396 0.16 -20.13 11.02
CA ILE A 396 -0.73 -20.08 12.20
C ILE A 396 -1.31 -18.68 12.36
N ARG A 397 -0.45 -17.65 12.39
CA ARG A 397 -0.86 -16.24 12.51
C ARG A 397 -1.86 -15.86 11.43
N GLN A 398 -1.53 -16.08 10.15
CA GLN A 398 -2.40 -15.69 9.04
C GLN A 398 -3.72 -16.51 8.99
N ALA A 399 -3.76 -17.73 9.53
CA ALA A 399 -5.00 -18.50 9.70
C ALA A 399 -5.90 -17.92 10.81
N ALA A 400 -5.33 -17.56 11.95
CA ALA A 400 -6.06 -17.09 13.12
C ALA A 400 -6.56 -15.65 12.96
N GLU A 401 -5.71 -14.75 12.46
CA GLU A 401 -6.04 -13.33 12.26
C GLU A 401 -6.90 -13.09 11.01
N ALA A 402 -6.71 -13.92 9.97
CA ALA A 402 -7.40 -13.87 8.68
C ALA A 402 -7.22 -12.55 7.88
N HIS A 403 -6.15 -11.79 8.14
CA HIS A 403 -5.68 -10.70 7.29
C HIS A 403 -4.24 -10.92 6.80
N PRO A 404 -3.80 -10.29 5.69
CA PRO A 404 -2.38 -10.24 5.31
C PRO A 404 -1.50 -9.56 6.37
N PRO A 405 -0.16 -9.69 6.29
CA PRO A 405 0.75 -8.87 7.08
C PRO A 405 0.66 -7.37 6.75
N VAL A 406 1.34 -6.55 7.56
CA VAL A 406 1.47 -5.09 7.36
C VAL A 406 1.94 -4.74 5.94
N GLY A 407 1.53 -3.57 5.43
CA GLY A 407 1.74 -3.15 4.04
C GLY A 407 0.91 -3.90 2.98
N ARG A 408 0.41 -5.11 3.29
CA ARG A 408 -0.37 -5.95 2.34
C ARG A 408 -1.88 -6.01 2.60
N GLY A 409 -2.34 -5.54 3.76
CA GLY A 409 -3.76 -5.46 4.10
C GLY A 409 -4.51 -4.35 3.36
N THR A 410 -5.74 -4.61 2.89
CA THR A 410 -6.60 -3.61 2.21
C THR A 410 -7.44 -2.80 3.21
N GLY A 411 -6.77 -2.20 4.20
CA GLY A 411 -7.40 -1.49 5.32
C GLY A 411 -8.28 -2.39 6.19
N LYS A 412 -9.20 -1.80 6.96
CA LYS A 412 -10.13 -2.51 7.86
C LYS A 412 -11.25 -3.24 7.09
N ARG A 413 -10.88 -4.22 6.26
CA ARG A 413 -11.77 -5.08 5.48
C ARG A 413 -12.59 -6.00 6.40
N VAL A 414 -13.91 -6.00 6.24
CA VAL A 414 -14.80 -6.92 6.97
C VAL A 414 -14.80 -8.31 6.31
N LEU A 415 -14.52 -9.35 7.10
CA LEU A 415 -14.59 -10.75 6.68
C LEU A 415 -16.03 -11.18 6.35
N THR A 416 -16.21 -11.91 5.25
CA THR A 416 -17.50 -12.53 4.93
C THR A 416 -17.87 -13.64 5.90
N ALA A 417 -19.15 -14.04 5.94
CA ALA A 417 -19.61 -15.14 6.79
C ALA A 417 -18.94 -16.49 6.47
N LYS A 418 -18.47 -16.70 5.23
CA LYS A 418 -17.67 -17.89 4.86
C LYS A 418 -16.26 -17.79 5.45
N GLU A 419 -15.58 -16.68 5.23
CA GLU A 419 -14.20 -16.45 5.71
C GLU A 419 -14.13 -16.51 7.24
N ARG A 420 -15.09 -15.88 7.94
CA ARG A 420 -15.21 -15.96 9.41
C ARG A 420 -15.45 -17.39 9.90
N LYS A 421 -16.22 -18.22 9.17
CA LYS A 421 -16.37 -19.63 9.54
C LYS A 421 -15.05 -20.38 9.35
N THR A 422 -14.36 -20.18 8.22
CA THR A 422 -13.05 -20.80 7.98
C THR A 422 -12.01 -20.39 9.03
N GLN A 423 -11.97 -19.13 9.43
CA GLN A 423 -11.12 -18.62 10.52
C GLN A 423 -11.37 -19.39 11.83
N ILE A 424 -12.63 -19.59 12.23
CA ILE A 424 -12.99 -20.33 13.45
C ILE A 424 -12.69 -21.84 13.28
N ASP A 425 -13.07 -22.44 12.16
CA ASP A 425 -12.80 -23.85 11.86
C ASP A 425 -11.28 -24.14 11.87
N ASP A 426 -10.44 -23.22 11.42
CA ASP A 426 -8.98 -23.35 11.39
C ASP A 426 -8.33 -23.02 12.75
N ARG A 427 -8.84 -22.01 13.49
CA ARG A 427 -8.41 -21.72 14.87
C ARG A 427 -8.64 -22.90 15.81
N ASN A 428 -9.75 -23.60 15.65
CA ASN A 428 -10.05 -24.75 16.49
C ASN A 428 -9.09 -25.92 16.20
N LYS A 429 -8.80 -26.21 14.92
CA LYS A 429 -7.80 -27.23 14.51
C LYS A 429 -6.41 -26.93 15.04
N LEU A 430 -5.91 -25.70 14.85
CA LEU A 430 -4.55 -25.35 15.32
C LEU A 430 -4.48 -25.44 16.85
N THR A 431 -5.54 -25.06 17.56
CA THR A 431 -5.60 -25.19 19.02
C THR A 431 -5.59 -26.65 19.46
N GLU A 432 -6.48 -27.49 18.90
CA GLU A 432 -6.55 -28.93 19.21
C GLU A 432 -5.21 -29.66 18.96
N HIS A 433 -4.49 -29.28 17.89
CA HIS A 433 -3.18 -29.83 17.56
C HIS A 433 -2.07 -29.29 18.49
N PHE A 434 -1.86 -27.97 18.53
CA PHE A 434 -0.70 -27.37 19.21
C PHE A 434 -0.80 -27.41 20.74
N ILE A 435 -1.99 -27.55 21.34
CA ILE A 435 -2.12 -27.91 22.76
C ILE A 435 -1.31 -29.18 23.08
N ILE A 436 -1.26 -30.15 22.16
CA ILE A 436 -0.56 -31.42 22.35
C ILE A 436 0.92 -31.32 21.98
N THR A 437 1.24 -30.71 20.82
CA THR A 437 2.61 -30.72 20.25
C THR A 437 3.51 -29.60 20.75
N LEU A 438 3.00 -28.42 21.12
CA LEU A 438 3.83 -27.28 21.55
C LEU A 438 4.71 -27.59 22.77
N PRO A 439 4.24 -28.27 23.84
CA PRO A 439 5.11 -28.65 24.96
C PRO A 439 6.24 -29.61 24.58
N MET A 440 6.10 -30.35 23.47
CA MET A 440 7.16 -31.23 22.94
C MET A 440 8.16 -30.43 22.11
N LEU A 441 7.69 -29.52 21.25
CA LEU A 441 8.52 -28.61 20.46
C LEU A 441 9.40 -27.74 21.37
N LEU A 442 8.79 -27.07 22.36
CA LEU A 442 9.54 -26.30 23.37
C LEU A 442 10.55 -27.19 24.09
N SER A 443 10.19 -28.44 24.46
CA SER A 443 11.15 -29.34 25.11
C SER A 443 12.37 -29.68 24.24
N LYS A 444 12.19 -29.86 22.91
CA LYS A 444 13.28 -30.13 21.97
C LYS A 444 14.16 -28.89 21.76
N TYR A 445 13.54 -27.75 21.48
CA TYR A 445 14.25 -26.54 21.05
C TYR A 445 14.62 -25.58 22.19
N SER A 446 14.34 -25.92 23.45
CA SER A 446 14.60 -25.13 24.68
C SER A 446 16.02 -24.58 24.91
N ALA A 447 16.96 -24.74 23.98
CA ALA A 447 18.31 -24.16 24.02
C ALA A 447 18.53 -23.01 23.03
N ASP A 448 17.55 -22.75 22.16
CA ASP A 448 17.66 -21.85 21.03
C ASP A 448 16.66 -20.69 21.20
N ALA A 449 17.17 -19.47 21.31
CA ALA A 449 16.35 -18.29 21.60
C ALA A 449 15.38 -17.95 20.46
N GLU A 450 15.83 -18.02 19.20
CA GLU A 450 15.05 -17.70 18.00
C GLU A 450 13.87 -18.68 17.85
N LYS A 451 14.17 -19.98 17.83
CA LYS A 451 13.18 -21.06 17.71
C LYS A 451 12.17 -21.01 18.86
N VAL A 452 12.61 -20.71 20.08
CA VAL A 452 11.72 -20.66 21.26
C VAL A 452 10.86 -19.39 21.28
N ALA A 453 11.40 -18.21 20.96
CA ALA A 453 10.61 -16.97 20.89
C ALA A 453 9.47 -17.09 19.87
N ASN A 454 9.73 -17.69 18.71
CA ASN A 454 8.71 -17.97 17.70
C ASN A 454 7.69 -19.01 18.17
N LEU A 455 8.11 -20.16 18.73
CA LEU A 455 7.18 -21.17 19.27
C LEU A 455 6.29 -20.61 20.39
N LEU A 456 6.77 -19.67 21.20
CA LEU A 456 6.03 -19.03 22.28
C LEU A 456 4.92 -18.08 21.80
N GLN A 457 4.88 -17.67 20.53
CA GLN A 457 3.76 -16.90 19.96
C GLN A 457 2.51 -17.76 19.72
N ILE A 458 2.67 -19.09 19.52
CA ILE A 458 1.59 -19.98 19.09
C ILE A 458 0.35 -19.97 20.02
N PRO A 459 0.46 -19.96 21.37
CA PRO A 459 -0.70 -19.92 22.27
C PRO A 459 -1.55 -18.64 22.17
N GLN A 460 -0.99 -17.54 21.63
CA GLN A 460 -1.70 -16.27 21.48
C GLN A 460 -2.85 -16.37 20.45
N TYR A 461 -2.79 -17.39 19.59
CA TYR A 461 -3.76 -17.69 18.55
C TYR A 461 -4.81 -18.75 18.95
N PHE A 462 -4.77 -19.27 20.19
CA PHE A 462 -5.63 -20.37 20.63
C PHE A 462 -7.08 -19.96 20.94
N ASP A 463 -7.98 -20.93 20.83
CA ASP A 463 -9.27 -20.88 21.51
C ASP A 463 -9.15 -21.50 22.91
N LEU A 464 -8.93 -20.66 23.93
CA LEU A 464 -8.62 -21.13 25.29
C LEU A 464 -9.78 -21.89 25.97
N GLU A 465 -11.01 -21.86 25.45
CA GLU A 465 -12.09 -22.73 25.92
C GLU A 465 -11.79 -24.22 25.68
N ILE A 466 -10.97 -24.55 24.68
CA ILE A 466 -10.64 -25.94 24.29
C ILE A 466 -9.83 -26.66 25.39
N TYR A 467 -9.05 -25.94 26.21
CA TYR A 467 -8.36 -26.53 27.36
C TYR A 467 -9.33 -27.19 28.35
N SER A 468 -10.43 -26.51 28.70
CA SER A 468 -11.40 -26.99 29.68
C SER A 468 -12.49 -27.87 29.07
N THR A 469 -12.97 -27.54 27.86
CA THR A 469 -14.02 -28.32 27.18
C THR A 469 -13.48 -29.64 26.63
N GLY A 470 -12.25 -29.65 26.12
CA GLY A 470 -11.53 -30.83 25.64
C GLY A 470 -10.86 -31.67 26.73
N ARG A 471 -10.82 -31.18 28.00
CA ARG A 471 -10.11 -31.80 29.14
C ARG A 471 -8.60 -31.98 28.89
N MET A 472 -7.99 -30.92 28.38
CA MET A 472 -6.56 -30.86 28.04
C MET A 472 -5.73 -30.15 29.12
N GLU A 473 -6.23 -30.03 30.35
CA GLU A 473 -5.58 -29.24 31.41
C GLU A 473 -4.21 -29.82 31.81
N LYS A 474 -4.01 -31.13 31.62
CA LYS A 474 -2.69 -31.80 31.72
C LYS A 474 -1.66 -31.25 30.72
N HIS A 475 -2.10 -30.86 29.54
CA HIS A 475 -1.23 -30.27 28.51
C HIS A 475 -0.92 -28.80 28.82
N LEU A 476 -1.84 -28.08 29.47
CA LEU A 476 -1.56 -26.78 30.06
C LEU A 476 -0.49 -26.89 31.17
N ASP A 477 -0.58 -27.87 32.07
CA ASP A 477 0.46 -28.11 33.09
C ASP A 477 1.84 -28.38 32.46
N ALA A 478 1.87 -29.12 31.34
CA ALA A 478 3.09 -29.38 30.59
C ALA A 478 3.63 -28.12 29.91
N LEU A 479 2.77 -27.29 29.31
CA LEU A 479 3.16 -26.02 28.69
C LEU A 479 3.74 -25.06 29.73
N LEU A 480 3.04 -24.81 30.83
CA LEU A 480 3.50 -23.91 31.91
C LEU A 480 4.86 -24.35 32.47
N LYS A 481 5.09 -25.67 32.60
CA LYS A 481 6.39 -26.20 33.03
C LYS A 481 7.51 -25.91 32.02
N GLN A 482 7.23 -26.00 30.72
CA GLN A 482 8.23 -25.68 29.68
C GLN A 482 8.51 -24.17 29.62
N ILE A 483 7.47 -23.31 29.71
CA ILE A 483 7.67 -21.85 29.76
C ILE A 483 8.51 -21.47 30.99
N LYS A 484 8.24 -22.03 32.18
CA LYS A 484 9.11 -21.82 33.36
C LYS A 484 10.57 -22.18 33.06
N PHE A 485 10.84 -23.36 32.51
CA PHE A 485 12.20 -23.80 32.19
C PHE A 485 12.90 -22.88 31.17
N VAL A 486 12.16 -22.34 30.20
CA VAL A 486 12.67 -21.34 29.24
C VAL A 486 13.05 -20.05 29.97
N VAL A 487 12.16 -19.47 30.80
CA VAL A 487 12.43 -18.21 31.53
C VAL A 487 13.62 -18.36 32.49
N GLU A 488 13.78 -19.52 33.14
CA GLU A 488 14.94 -19.81 34.00
C GLU A 488 16.26 -19.86 33.23
N LYS A 489 16.23 -20.29 31.98
CA LYS A 489 17.41 -20.55 31.15
C LYS A 489 17.85 -19.36 30.30
N HIS A 490 16.89 -18.60 29.78
CA HIS A 490 17.12 -17.50 28.84
C HIS A 490 17.26 -16.14 29.53
N VAL A 491 17.84 -15.18 28.80
CA VAL A 491 18.09 -13.78 29.18
C VAL A 491 17.87 -12.78 28.02
N GLU A 492 17.54 -13.29 26.84
CA GLU A 492 17.24 -12.59 25.60
C GLU A 492 15.86 -11.93 25.68
N SER A 493 15.73 -10.70 25.17
CA SER A 493 14.51 -9.89 25.38
C SER A 493 13.27 -10.58 24.81
N ASP A 494 13.35 -11.01 23.56
CA ASP A 494 12.24 -11.54 22.77
C ASP A 494 11.71 -12.85 23.36
N VAL A 495 12.59 -13.68 23.93
CA VAL A 495 12.21 -14.91 24.64
C VAL A 495 11.46 -14.59 25.93
N LEU A 496 11.97 -13.64 26.73
CA LEU A 496 11.36 -13.26 28.00
C LEU A 496 10.03 -12.51 27.80
N GLU A 497 9.94 -11.71 26.75
CA GLU A 497 8.73 -10.99 26.36
C GLU A 497 7.68 -11.94 25.77
N ALA A 498 8.05 -12.85 24.87
CA ALA A 498 7.14 -13.88 24.37
C ALA A 498 6.62 -14.79 25.51
N CYS A 499 7.49 -15.13 26.48
CA CYS A 499 7.07 -15.79 27.72
C CYS A 499 6.01 -14.98 28.48
N SER A 500 6.21 -13.67 28.66
CA SER A 500 5.30 -12.81 29.43
C SER A 500 3.98 -12.51 28.70
N LYS A 501 4.03 -12.13 27.42
CA LYS A 501 2.84 -11.95 26.56
C LYS A 501 1.95 -13.20 26.57
N THR A 502 2.55 -14.39 26.44
CA THR A 502 1.84 -15.67 26.50
C THR A 502 1.33 -16.03 27.89
N TYR A 503 2.07 -15.76 28.97
CA TYR A 503 1.54 -15.87 30.34
C TYR A 503 0.34 -14.93 30.55
N SER A 504 0.32 -13.76 29.92
CA SER A 504 -0.74 -12.75 30.12
C SER A 504 -2.06 -13.22 29.49
N ILE A 505 -1.99 -13.69 28.24
CA ILE A 505 -3.14 -14.25 27.52
C ILE A 505 -3.68 -15.50 28.23
N LEU A 506 -2.81 -16.40 28.71
CA LEU A 506 -3.21 -17.57 29.51
C LEU A 506 -3.79 -17.20 30.91
N CYS A 507 -3.50 -16.00 31.43
CA CYS A 507 -4.04 -15.47 32.68
C CYS A 507 -5.34 -14.66 32.51
N SER A 508 -5.94 -14.57 31.32
CA SER A 508 -7.19 -13.81 31.12
C SER A 508 -8.35 -14.33 31.99
N GLU A 509 -9.00 -13.42 32.71
CA GLU A 509 -10.12 -13.72 33.63
C GLU A 509 -11.37 -14.29 32.94
N GLU A 510 -11.45 -14.16 31.61
CA GLU A 510 -12.55 -14.71 30.81
C GLU A 510 -12.55 -16.26 30.80
N TYR A 511 -11.40 -16.90 31.06
CA TYR A 511 -11.23 -18.34 30.90
C TYR A 511 -11.06 -19.09 32.23
N THR A 512 -11.71 -20.25 32.33
CA THR A 512 -11.68 -21.14 33.50
C THR A 512 -10.30 -21.68 33.87
N ILE A 513 -9.30 -21.55 32.98
CA ILE A 513 -7.91 -21.93 33.24
C ILE A 513 -7.15 -20.92 34.11
N GLN A 514 -7.64 -19.67 34.22
CA GLN A 514 -6.92 -18.54 34.83
C GLN A 514 -6.30 -18.87 36.20
N ASN A 515 -7.07 -19.50 37.10
CA ASN A 515 -6.63 -19.78 38.47
C ASN A 515 -5.43 -20.75 38.51
N ARG A 516 -5.33 -21.67 37.53
CA ARG A 516 -4.22 -22.62 37.40
C ARG A 516 -2.96 -21.93 36.88
N VAL A 517 -3.13 -21.02 35.91
CA VAL A 517 -2.02 -20.25 35.32
C VAL A 517 -1.49 -19.22 36.32
N ASP A 518 -2.35 -18.54 37.06
CA ASP A 518 -1.97 -17.52 38.06
C ASP A 518 -1.16 -18.10 39.22
N ILE A 519 -1.47 -19.33 39.67
CA ILE A 519 -0.65 -20.04 40.67
C ILE A 519 0.75 -20.31 40.12
N ALA A 520 0.87 -20.79 38.88
CA ALA A 520 2.17 -21.05 38.25
C ALA A 520 2.96 -19.76 37.99
N ARG A 521 2.28 -18.67 37.59
CA ARG A 521 2.85 -17.33 37.43
C ARG A 521 3.37 -16.79 38.76
N SER A 522 2.54 -16.83 39.81
CA SER A 522 2.91 -16.31 41.14
C SER A 522 4.14 -17.02 41.69
N GLN A 523 4.19 -18.36 41.61
CA GLN A 523 5.35 -19.16 42.01
C GLN A 523 6.62 -18.82 41.21
N LEU A 524 6.49 -18.53 39.91
CA LEU A 524 7.61 -18.11 39.07
C LEU A 524 8.15 -16.74 39.49
N ILE A 525 7.26 -15.79 39.79
CA ILE A 525 7.63 -14.45 40.26
C ILE A 525 8.25 -14.52 41.66
N ASP A 526 7.63 -15.21 42.62
CA ASP A 526 8.16 -15.39 43.99
C ASP A 526 9.64 -15.83 43.96
N GLU A 527 9.95 -16.87 43.18
CA GLU A 527 11.31 -17.39 43.04
C GLU A 527 12.30 -16.44 42.35
N PHE A 528 11.86 -15.53 41.47
CA PHE A 528 12.74 -14.52 40.86
C PHE A 528 12.89 -13.28 41.72
N VAL A 529 11.85 -12.87 42.47
CA VAL A 529 11.92 -11.74 43.41
C VAL A 529 12.83 -12.07 44.58
N ASP A 530 12.72 -13.28 45.15
CA ASP A 530 13.65 -13.73 46.19
C ASP A 530 15.10 -13.72 45.67
N ARG A 531 15.36 -14.24 44.46
CA ARG A 531 16.69 -14.21 43.83
C ARG A 531 17.21 -12.78 43.64
N PHE A 532 16.40 -11.91 43.04
CA PHE A 532 16.77 -10.50 42.80
C PHE A 532 17.08 -9.76 44.10
N ASN A 533 16.27 -9.97 45.15
CA ASN A 533 16.48 -9.33 46.44
C ASN A 533 17.81 -9.74 47.09
N HIS A 534 18.21 -11.01 47.01
CA HIS A 534 19.52 -11.43 47.53
C HIS A 534 20.66 -10.81 46.71
N SER A 535 20.67 -11.00 45.39
CA SER A 535 21.75 -10.49 44.53
C SER A 535 21.89 -8.95 44.54
N VAL A 536 20.83 -8.20 44.86
CA VAL A 536 20.90 -6.73 45.05
C VAL A 536 21.50 -6.34 46.40
N GLU A 537 21.36 -7.13 47.46
CA GLU A 537 22.12 -6.90 48.71
C GLU A 537 23.60 -7.26 48.51
N ASP A 538 23.89 -8.38 47.82
CA ASP A 538 25.25 -8.84 47.52
C ASP A 538 25.99 -7.78 46.67
N LEU A 539 25.41 -7.34 45.53
CA LEU A 539 25.97 -6.30 44.64
C LEU A 539 26.16 -4.93 45.33
N LEU A 540 25.44 -4.65 46.42
CA LEU A 540 25.49 -3.38 47.14
C LEU A 540 26.22 -3.46 48.49
N GLN A 541 26.97 -4.55 48.76
CA GLN A 541 27.68 -4.73 50.02
C GLN A 541 28.84 -3.73 50.18
N GLU A 542 28.81 -2.92 51.26
CA GLU A 542 29.83 -1.90 51.53
C GLU A 542 31.20 -2.50 51.87
N GLY A 543 32.10 -2.56 50.88
CA GLY A 543 33.54 -2.78 51.11
C GLY A 543 34.23 -3.77 50.18
N GLU A 544 33.49 -4.44 49.30
CA GLU A 544 34.01 -5.36 48.29
C GLU A 544 33.71 -4.79 46.88
N GLU A 545 34.59 -5.06 45.90
CA GLU A 545 34.34 -4.71 44.50
C GLU A 545 33.52 -5.85 43.89
N ALA A 546 32.29 -5.56 43.44
CA ALA A 546 31.42 -6.53 42.80
C ALA A 546 32.07 -7.14 41.55
N ASP A 547 31.89 -8.45 41.36
CA ASP A 547 32.45 -9.17 40.21
C ASP A 547 31.45 -9.32 39.04
N ASP A 548 31.94 -9.90 37.94
CA ASP A 548 31.15 -10.10 36.73
C ASP A 548 29.97 -11.09 36.96
N ASP A 549 30.09 -12.03 37.91
CA ASP A 549 29.03 -12.98 38.26
C ASP A 549 27.93 -12.28 39.08
N ASP A 550 28.28 -11.43 40.06
CA ASP A 550 27.31 -10.59 40.80
C ASP A 550 26.49 -9.70 39.85
N ILE A 551 27.19 -9.01 38.94
CA ILE A 551 26.60 -8.18 37.89
C ILE A 551 25.66 -8.99 37.00
N TYR A 552 26.06 -10.18 36.57
CA TYR A 552 25.24 -11.05 35.73
C TYR A 552 24.02 -11.63 36.47
N ASN A 553 24.15 -11.95 37.76
CA ASN A 553 23.06 -12.45 38.59
C ASN A 553 21.95 -11.41 38.78
N VAL A 554 22.33 -10.16 39.09
CA VAL A 554 21.38 -9.03 39.15
C VAL A 554 20.77 -8.75 37.77
N LEU A 555 21.60 -8.61 36.73
CA LEU A 555 21.12 -8.26 35.38
C LEU A 555 20.15 -9.30 34.80
N SER A 556 20.52 -10.59 34.87
CA SER A 556 19.71 -11.66 34.29
C SER A 556 18.38 -11.86 35.03
N THR A 557 18.35 -11.68 36.34
CA THR A 557 17.12 -11.76 37.14
C THR A 557 16.26 -10.51 36.94
N LEU A 558 16.88 -9.33 36.87
CA LEU A 558 16.18 -8.08 36.60
C LEU A 558 15.55 -8.05 35.20
N LYS A 559 16.20 -8.58 34.15
CA LYS A 559 15.59 -8.74 32.82
C LYS A 559 14.29 -9.55 32.89
N ARG A 560 14.34 -10.74 33.51
CA ARG A 560 13.17 -11.62 33.70
C ARG A 560 12.03 -10.90 34.41
N LEU A 561 12.32 -10.22 35.52
CA LEU A 561 11.32 -9.46 36.27
C LEU A 561 10.77 -8.28 35.46
N THR A 562 11.61 -7.57 34.70
CA THR A 562 11.22 -6.40 33.90
C THR A 562 10.28 -6.79 32.76
N SER A 563 10.58 -7.85 32.02
CA SER A 563 9.70 -8.39 30.97
C SER A 563 8.34 -8.81 31.54
N PHE A 564 8.32 -9.50 32.68
CA PHE A 564 7.06 -9.89 33.35
C PHE A 564 6.29 -8.69 33.93
N HIS A 565 6.97 -7.65 34.42
CA HIS A 565 6.32 -6.47 34.99
C HIS A 565 5.65 -5.59 33.93
N ASN A 566 6.09 -5.67 32.66
CA ASN A 566 5.42 -5.01 31.54
C ASN A 566 3.97 -5.50 31.38
N ALA A 567 3.74 -6.83 31.35
CA ALA A 567 2.42 -7.40 31.09
C ALA A 567 1.65 -7.91 32.33
N HIS A 568 2.18 -7.73 33.56
CA HIS A 568 1.53 -8.21 34.79
C HIS A 568 1.68 -7.25 35.98
N ASP A 569 0.62 -7.08 36.77
CA ASP A 569 0.66 -6.40 38.08
C ASP A 569 1.56 -7.15 39.07
N LEU A 570 2.78 -6.65 39.26
CA LEU A 570 3.72 -7.13 40.28
C LEU A 570 3.75 -6.23 41.53
N THR A 571 2.75 -5.37 41.77
CA THR A 571 2.72 -4.44 42.93
C THR A 571 2.70 -5.13 44.29
N LYS A 572 2.43 -6.44 44.36
CA LYS A 572 2.52 -7.25 45.59
C LYS A 572 3.97 -7.43 46.08
N TRP A 573 4.96 -7.29 45.20
CA TRP A 573 6.37 -7.63 45.44
C TRP A 573 7.32 -6.42 45.62
N ASP A 574 6.80 -5.18 45.53
CA ASP A 574 7.52 -3.90 45.74
C ASP A 574 8.90 -3.76 45.06
N LEU A 575 8.99 -4.13 43.78
CA LEU A 575 10.24 -4.11 43.01
C LEU A 575 10.88 -2.71 42.90
N PHE A 576 10.10 -1.64 43.06
CA PHE A 576 10.59 -0.26 43.00
C PHE A 576 11.69 0.02 44.01
N GLY A 577 11.60 -0.51 45.24
CA GLY A 577 12.55 -0.22 46.30
C GLY A 577 14.00 -0.58 45.93
N ASN A 578 14.19 -1.79 45.41
CA ASN A 578 15.51 -2.27 45.00
C ASN A 578 15.95 -1.73 43.62
N CYS A 579 15.04 -1.52 42.67
CA CYS A 579 15.39 -0.83 41.42
C CYS A 579 15.86 0.61 41.66
N TYR A 580 15.18 1.36 42.54
CA TYR A 580 15.55 2.72 42.91
C TYR A 580 16.91 2.79 43.65
N ARG A 581 17.25 1.77 44.46
CA ARG A 581 18.59 1.63 45.06
C ARG A 581 19.67 1.50 43.98
N LEU A 582 19.52 0.55 43.05
CA LEU A 582 20.48 0.32 41.96
C LEU A 582 20.72 1.60 41.13
N LEU A 583 19.63 2.29 40.75
CA LEU A 583 19.70 3.55 40.00
C LEU A 583 20.43 4.66 40.77
N LYS A 584 20.12 4.82 42.07
CA LYS A 584 20.77 5.83 42.93
C LYS A 584 22.26 5.55 43.11
N THR A 585 22.65 4.30 43.40
CA THR A 585 24.07 3.90 43.50
C THR A 585 24.80 4.13 42.18
N GLY A 586 24.16 3.80 41.04
CA GLY A 586 24.73 4.05 39.71
C GLY A 586 25.00 5.53 39.43
N ILE A 587 24.15 6.44 39.90
CA ILE A 587 24.35 7.89 39.77
C ILE A 587 25.42 8.40 40.75
N GLU A 588 25.46 7.91 41.99
CA GLU A 588 26.41 8.38 43.01
C GLU A 588 27.85 7.86 42.81
N HIS A 589 28.01 6.69 42.21
CA HIS A 589 29.32 6.04 42.01
C HIS A 589 29.77 5.93 40.54
N GLY A 590 28.87 6.11 39.57
CA GLY A 590 29.19 6.11 38.13
C GLY A 590 29.60 4.75 37.52
N ALA A 591 29.63 3.68 38.31
CA ALA A 591 30.18 2.38 37.93
C ALA A 591 29.13 1.30 37.57
N MET A 592 27.83 1.64 37.58
CA MET A 592 26.75 0.67 37.30
C MET A 592 26.65 0.36 35.79
N PRO A 593 26.69 -0.93 35.36
CA PRO A 593 26.54 -1.31 33.96
C PRO A 593 25.24 -0.80 33.32
N GLU A 594 25.34 -0.30 32.08
CA GLU A 594 24.22 0.37 31.40
C GLU A 594 22.96 -0.49 31.27
N GLN A 595 23.10 -1.80 31.04
CA GLN A 595 21.93 -2.70 30.94
C GLN A 595 21.19 -2.84 32.27
N ILE A 596 21.88 -2.78 33.42
CA ILE A 596 21.21 -2.76 34.74
C ILE A 596 20.46 -1.43 34.91
N VAL A 597 21.05 -0.31 34.51
CA VAL A 597 20.39 1.01 34.56
C VAL A 597 19.13 1.04 33.67
N VAL A 598 19.24 0.59 32.41
CA VAL A 598 18.10 0.53 31.47
C VAL A 598 16.97 -0.33 32.00
N GLN A 599 17.27 -1.55 32.49
CA GLN A 599 16.24 -2.46 33.02
C GLN A 599 15.66 -1.97 34.36
N ALA A 600 16.46 -1.37 35.24
CA ALA A 600 15.97 -0.79 36.49
C ALA A 600 15.09 0.45 36.24
N LEU A 601 15.37 1.26 35.21
CA LEU A 601 14.50 2.34 34.75
C LEU A 601 13.14 1.78 34.27
N GLN A 602 13.15 0.79 33.37
CA GLN A 602 11.93 0.15 32.86
C GLN A 602 11.09 -0.48 33.98
N CYS A 603 11.69 -1.30 34.86
CA CYS A 603 10.97 -1.95 35.97
C CYS A 603 10.40 -0.94 36.99
N SER A 604 11.11 0.16 37.25
CA SER A 604 10.63 1.25 38.11
C SER A 604 9.45 2.01 37.47
N HIS A 605 9.46 2.18 36.15
CA HIS A 605 8.34 2.76 35.41
C HIS A 605 7.10 1.85 35.45
N TYR A 606 7.24 0.54 35.18
CA TYR A 606 6.11 -0.41 35.29
C TYR A 606 5.55 -0.46 36.72
N SER A 607 6.41 -0.39 37.74
CA SER A 607 5.99 -0.26 39.14
C SER A 607 5.08 0.95 39.38
N ILE A 608 5.39 2.10 38.77
CA ILE A 608 4.61 3.34 38.86
C ILE A 608 3.30 3.21 38.09
N LEU A 609 3.29 2.59 36.90
CA LEU A 609 2.08 2.41 36.11
C LEU A 609 1.06 1.48 36.81
N TRP A 610 1.49 0.31 37.30
CA TRP A 610 0.57 -0.59 38.01
C TRP A 610 0.08 0.00 39.34
N GLN A 611 0.91 0.79 40.05
CA GLN A 611 0.45 1.56 41.21
C GLN A 611 -0.61 2.61 40.83
N LEU A 612 -0.51 3.24 39.64
CA LEU A 612 -1.52 4.17 39.14
C LEU A 612 -2.84 3.44 38.79
N VAL A 613 -2.79 2.31 38.06
CA VAL A 613 -3.97 1.48 37.72
C VAL A 613 -4.74 1.08 38.98
N LYS A 614 -4.04 0.58 40.00
CA LYS A 614 -4.61 0.20 41.30
C LYS A 614 -5.27 1.38 42.04
N ILE A 615 -4.81 2.61 41.78
CA ILE A 615 -5.35 3.86 42.32
C ILE A 615 -6.51 4.41 41.48
N THR A 616 -6.59 4.13 40.18
CA THR A 616 -7.73 4.54 39.33
C THR A 616 -8.94 3.63 39.48
N ASP A 617 -8.70 2.33 39.69
CA ASP A 617 -9.76 1.32 39.70
C ASP A 617 -10.29 1.07 41.13
N GLY A 618 -9.49 1.43 42.14
CA GLY A 618 -9.83 1.32 43.56
C GLY A 618 -10.48 2.58 44.15
N SER A 619 -10.59 2.59 45.48
CA SER A 619 -10.96 3.77 46.28
C SER A 619 -9.72 4.25 47.07
N PRO A 620 -8.78 4.97 46.42
CA PRO A 620 -7.46 5.24 46.98
C PRO A 620 -7.54 6.09 48.25
N SER A 621 -6.73 5.74 49.25
CA SER A 621 -6.59 6.58 50.43
C SER A 621 -5.73 7.81 50.12
N LYS A 622 -5.80 8.81 51.01
CA LYS A 622 -4.91 9.96 50.95
C LYS A 622 -3.43 9.60 51.18
N GLU A 623 -3.17 8.44 51.77
CA GLU A 623 -1.82 7.96 52.03
C GLU A 623 -1.23 7.33 50.76
N ASP A 624 -1.99 6.49 50.05
CA ASP A 624 -1.59 5.90 48.75
C ASP A 624 -1.23 6.97 47.72
N LEU A 625 -2.07 8.02 47.62
CA LEU A 625 -1.84 9.17 46.74
C LEU A 625 -0.59 9.98 47.12
N LEU A 626 -0.22 10.03 48.41
CA LEU A 626 0.99 10.70 48.87
C LEU A 626 2.24 9.85 48.64
N VAL A 627 2.13 8.52 48.78
CA VAL A 627 3.19 7.56 48.47
C VAL A 627 3.50 7.60 46.98
N LEU A 628 2.51 7.36 46.09
CA LEU A 628 2.75 7.38 44.64
C LEU A 628 3.29 8.73 44.16
N ARG A 629 2.78 9.86 44.69
CA ARG A 629 3.31 11.19 44.35
C ARG A 629 4.79 11.33 44.71
N LYS A 630 5.23 10.75 45.84
CA LYS A 630 6.63 10.76 46.25
C LYS A 630 7.46 9.86 45.33
N THR A 631 7.00 8.65 45.05
CA THR A 631 7.61 7.68 44.12
C THR A 631 7.85 8.31 42.74
N VAL A 632 6.81 8.86 42.11
CA VAL A 632 6.87 9.53 40.80
C VAL A 632 7.87 10.68 40.81
N LYS A 633 7.84 11.56 41.81
CA LYS A 633 8.77 12.70 41.90
C LYS A 633 10.23 12.27 42.08
N SER A 634 10.48 11.24 42.88
CA SER A 634 11.83 10.68 43.06
C SER A 634 12.33 10.03 41.78
N PHE A 635 11.47 9.30 41.06
CA PHE A 635 11.85 8.61 39.82
C PHE A 635 12.08 9.58 38.65
N LEU A 636 11.22 10.59 38.47
CA LEU A 636 11.42 11.64 37.44
C LEU A 636 12.76 12.36 37.61
N ALA A 637 13.18 12.64 38.86
CA ALA A 637 14.48 13.26 39.14
C ALA A 637 15.67 12.33 38.81
N VAL A 638 15.51 11.01 39.00
CA VAL A 638 16.50 10.01 38.58
C VAL A 638 16.60 9.93 37.06
N CYS A 639 15.47 9.88 36.34
CA CYS A 639 15.48 9.89 34.87
C CYS A 639 16.08 11.18 34.31
N GLN A 640 15.78 12.34 34.90
CA GLN A 640 16.39 13.62 34.51
C GLN A 640 17.92 13.59 34.66
N GLN A 641 18.43 13.03 35.76
CA GLN A 641 19.88 12.84 35.95
C GLN A 641 20.48 11.88 34.90
N CYS A 642 19.75 10.83 34.51
CA CYS A 642 20.17 9.90 33.46
C CYS A 642 20.24 10.51 32.04
N LEU A 643 19.56 11.63 31.74
CA LEU A 643 19.77 12.36 30.47
C LEU A 643 21.23 12.86 30.31
N SER A 644 21.92 13.10 31.43
CA SER A 644 23.32 13.55 31.45
C SER A 644 24.35 12.41 31.44
N ASN A 645 23.91 11.15 31.37
CA ASN A 645 24.79 9.98 31.36
C ASN A 645 25.68 9.93 30.09
N VAL A 646 26.83 9.28 30.16
CA VAL A 646 27.74 9.11 29.00
C VAL A 646 27.22 8.11 27.98
N ASN A 647 26.40 7.13 28.39
CA ASN A 647 25.92 6.04 27.54
C ASN A 647 24.60 6.42 26.85
N THR A 648 24.59 6.44 25.52
CA THR A 648 23.40 6.80 24.71
C THR A 648 22.16 5.95 25.04
N PRO A 649 22.22 4.61 25.21
CA PRO A 649 21.04 3.81 25.56
C PRO A 649 20.38 4.22 26.88
N VAL A 650 21.18 4.66 27.87
CA VAL A 650 20.69 5.17 29.15
C VAL A 650 19.96 6.50 28.96
N LYS A 651 20.50 7.41 28.13
CA LYS A 651 19.84 8.69 27.81
C LYS A 651 18.51 8.47 27.10
N GLU A 652 18.51 7.66 26.04
CA GLU A 652 17.34 7.37 25.21
C GLU A 652 16.22 6.73 26.05
N GLN A 653 16.56 5.74 26.87
CA GLN A 653 15.59 5.11 27.76
C GLN A 653 15.03 6.10 28.79
N ALA A 654 15.88 6.91 29.40
CA ALA A 654 15.44 7.92 30.37
C ALA A 654 14.57 9.00 29.72
N PHE A 655 14.89 9.42 28.50
CA PHE A 655 14.13 10.39 27.71
C PHE A 655 12.72 9.90 27.35
N MET A 656 12.59 8.65 26.86
CA MET A 656 11.28 8.07 26.56
C MET A 656 10.42 7.98 27.82
N LEU A 657 10.94 7.40 28.91
CA LEU A 657 10.20 7.26 30.16
C LEU A 657 9.85 8.62 30.80
N LEU A 658 10.67 9.66 30.59
CA LEU A 658 10.30 11.04 30.95
C LEU A 658 9.13 11.53 30.11
N CYS A 659 9.16 11.38 28.79
CA CYS A 659 8.05 11.79 27.92
C CYS A 659 6.75 11.08 28.30
N ASP A 660 6.78 9.77 28.50
CA ASP A 660 5.60 8.97 28.82
C ASP A 660 5.06 9.29 30.22
N LEU A 661 5.91 9.42 31.24
CA LEU A 661 5.46 9.83 32.58
C LEU A 661 4.98 11.27 32.63
N LEU A 662 5.57 12.20 31.86
CA LEU A 662 5.08 13.56 31.75
C LEU A 662 3.72 13.62 31.02
N MET A 663 3.49 12.78 30.02
CA MET A 663 2.17 12.58 29.39
C MET A 663 1.14 12.03 30.40
N ILE A 664 1.45 10.93 31.07
CA ILE A 664 0.54 10.20 31.97
C ILE A 664 0.20 11.00 33.23
N PHE A 665 1.18 11.66 33.85
CA PHE A 665 0.99 12.49 35.05
C PHE A 665 0.74 13.97 34.74
N SER A 666 0.42 14.31 33.49
CA SER A 666 0.02 15.65 33.07
C SER A 666 -1.31 16.10 33.69
N HIS A 667 -1.72 17.34 33.40
CA HIS A 667 -3.06 17.83 33.72
C HIS A 667 -4.18 17.01 33.05
N GLN A 668 -3.88 16.25 31.98
CA GLN A 668 -4.85 15.39 31.29
C GLN A 668 -5.31 14.21 32.18
N LEU A 669 -4.55 13.82 33.20
CA LEU A 669 -4.91 12.76 34.16
C LEU A 669 -6.26 13.02 34.86
N MET A 670 -6.63 14.29 35.03
CA MET A 670 -7.90 14.70 35.69
C MET A 670 -9.12 14.63 34.76
N THR A 671 -8.93 14.40 33.45
CA THR A 671 -10.03 14.27 32.47
C THR A 671 -10.92 13.07 32.77
N GLY A 672 -12.12 13.02 32.18
CA GLY A 672 -13.09 11.95 32.43
C GLY A 672 -13.75 11.98 33.82
N GLY A 673 -13.58 13.07 34.58
CA GLY A 673 -14.12 13.22 35.94
C GLY A 673 -13.16 12.75 37.05
N ARG A 674 -11.90 12.50 36.73
CA ARG A 674 -10.86 11.97 37.64
C ARG A 674 -10.21 13.06 38.53
N GLU A 675 -10.99 14.04 38.98
CA GLU A 675 -10.51 15.21 39.76
C GLU A 675 -9.75 14.81 41.05
N GLY A 676 -10.10 13.67 41.65
CA GLY A 676 -9.40 13.12 42.83
C GLY A 676 -7.91 12.81 42.62
N LEU A 677 -7.47 12.66 41.36
CA LEU A 677 -6.07 12.41 41.00
C LEU A 677 -5.23 13.69 40.89
N GLN A 678 -5.82 14.88 41.06
CA GLN A 678 -5.10 16.17 41.06
C GLN A 678 -3.80 16.18 41.90
N PRO A 679 -3.70 15.52 43.08
CA PRO A 679 -2.45 15.47 43.83
C PRO A 679 -1.29 14.80 43.08
N LEU A 680 -1.55 13.89 42.14
CA LEU A 680 -0.51 13.18 41.38
C LEU A 680 0.06 14.02 40.23
N VAL A 681 -0.66 15.05 39.78
CA VAL A 681 -0.28 15.87 38.61
C VAL A 681 1.12 16.49 38.80
N PHE A 682 1.94 16.33 37.76
CA PHE A 682 3.29 16.85 37.65
C PHE A 682 3.41 17.70 36.38
N ASN A 683 3.96 18.91 36.53
CA ASN A 683 4.29 19.79 35.42
C ASN A 683 5.82 19.93 35.37
N PRO A 684 6.47 19.76 34.21
CA PRO A 684 7.92 19.89 34.09
C PRO A 684 8.34 21.36 34.25
N ASP A 685 9.42 21.62 34.97
CA ASP A 685 9.97 22.97 35.08
C ASP A 685 10.74 23.38 33.82
N THR A 686 11.11 24.66 33.73
CA THR A 686 11.82 25.19 32.55
C THR A 686 13.22 24.60 32.35
N GLY A 687 13.81 23.97 33.37
CA GLY A 687 15.07 23.23 33.23
C GLY A 687 14.83 21.92 32.48
N LEU A 688 13.94 21.08 33.01
CA LEU A 688 13.59 19.80 32.39
C LEU A 688 13.03 19.97 30.96
N GLN A 689 12.20 20.99 30.71
CA GLN A 689 11.72 21.30 29.36
C GLN A 689 12.87 21.66 28.39
N SER A 690 13.91 22.34 28.88
CA SER A 690 15.09 22.70 28.06
C SER A 690 16.04 21.52 27.84
N GLU A 691 16.21 20.66 28.84
CA GLU A 691 17.04 19.44 28.74
C GLU A 691 16.43 18.42 27.77
N LEU A 692 15.10 18.22 27.80
CA LEU A 692 14.39 17.40 26.83
C LEU A 692 14.50 17.99 25.40
N LEU A 693 14.41 19.32 25.24
CA LEU A 693 14.59 19.97 23.93
C LEU A 693 16.03 19.81 23.42
N SER A 694 17.04 19.96 24.29
CA SER A 694 18.46 19.71 23.92
C SER A 694 18.64 18.28 23.42
N PHE A 695 18.13 17.28 24.15
CA PHE A 695 18.21 15.89 23.73
C PHE A 695 17.62 15.67 22.33
N VAL A 696 16.49 16.28 21.99
CA VAL A 696 15.93 16.20 20.63
C VAL A 696 16.85 16.83 19.59
N MET A 697 17.46 17.99 19.87
CA MET A 697 18.43 18.59 18.95
C MET A 697 19.67 17.71 18.77
N ASP A 698 20.22 17.18 19.87
CA ASP A 698 21.46 16.42 19.92
C ASP A 698 21.34 15.00 19.33
N HIS A 699 20.17 14.35 19.42
CA HIS A 699 19.97 12.94 19.02
C HIS A 699 19.01 12.71 17.83
N VAL A 700 18.21 13.70 17.40
CA VAL A 700 17.29 13.56 16.25
C VAL A 700 17.81 14.29 15.01
N PHE A 701 18.24 15.56 15.15
CA PHE A 701 18.57 16.45 14.03
C PHE A 701 20.07 16.44 13.66
N ILE A 702 20.64 15.23 13.55
CA ILE A 702 22.04 14.95 13.17
C ILE A 702 22.25 15.25 11.67
N ASP A 703 23.46 15.62 11.23
CA ASP A 703 23.72 15.90 9.81
C ASP A 703 23.95 14.65 8.95
N GLN A 704 23.32 14.60 7.77
CA GLN A 704 23.29 13.40 6.92
C GLN A 704 24.68 13.00 6.38
N ASP A 705 25.60 13.95 6.24
CA ASP A 705 26.98 13.68 5.85
C ASP A 705 27.82 13.07 6.99
N GLU A 706 27.40 13.21 8.27
CA GLU A 706 28.06 12.57 9.41
C GLU A 706 27.60 11.11 9.56
N GLU A 707 26.32 10.81 9.34
CA GLU A 707 25.80 9.43 9.30
C GLU A 707 26.43 8.57 8.20
N ASN A 708 26.79 9.17 7.06
CA ASN A 708 27.46 8.44 5.98
C ASN A 708 28.96 8.18 6.27
N GLN A 709 29.60 8.93 7.18
CA GLN A 709 31.00 8.74 7.54
C GLN A 709 31.22 7.71 8.66
N SER A 710 30.18 7.37 9.43
CA SER A 710 30.26 6.35 10.48
C SER A 710 30.02 4.91 9.99
N MET A 711 29.46 4.74 8.79
CA MET A 711 29.05 3.46 8.20
C MET A 711 29.58 3.25 6.76
N GLU A 712 30.85 3.56 6.48
CA GLU A 712 31.48 3.20 5.18
C GLU A 712 31.80 1.69 5.10
N GLY A 713 30.79 0.83 4.95
CA GLY A 713 30.97 -0.61 4.77
C GLY A 713 29.68 -1.39 4.44
N ASP A 714 29.67 -1.98 3.24
CA ASP A 714 28.74 -3.03 2.74
C ASP A 714 27.24 -2.69 2.59
N GLU A 715 26.51 -3.51 1.83
CA GLU A 715 25.13 -3.24 1.39
C GLU A 715 24.04 -3.60 2.43
N GLU A 716 24.44 -4.12 3.60
CA GLU A 716 23.58 -4.44 4.77
C GLU A 716 23.00 -3.18 5.48
N ASP A 717 23.36 -2.00 4.98
CA ASP A 717 23.20 -0.70 5.64
C ASP A 717 21.81 -0.04 5.45
N GLU A 718 21.03 -0.36 4.41
CA GLU A 718 19.68 0.24 4.26
C GLU A 718 18.69 -0.20 5.36
N ALA A 719 18.75 -1.45 5.85
CA ALA A 719 17.88 -1.94 6.91
C ALA A 719 18.19 -1.25 8.25
N ASN A 720 19.47 -1.26 8.64
CA ASN A 720 19.98 -0.59 9.84
C ASN A 720 19.68 0.92 9.85
N LYS A 721 19.82 1.60 8.70
CA LYS A 721 19.45 3.02 8.55
C LYS A 721 17.94 3.26 8.69
N ILE A 722 17.09 2.32 8.27
CA ILE A 722 15.63 2.41 8.49
C ILE A 722 15.29 2.25 9.97
N GLU A 723 15.89 1.29 10.68
CA GLU A 723 15.67 1.10 12.13
C GLU A 723 16.14 2.32 12.94
N ALA A 724 17.37 2.81 12.70
CA ALA A 724 17.91 4.00 13.35
C ALA A 724 17.07 5.26 13.06
N LEU A 725 16.47 5.36 11.87
CA LEU A 725 15.49 6.40 11.55
C LEU A 725 14.17 6.19 12.31
N HIS A 726 13.63 4.97 12.38
CA HIS A 726 12.40 4.68 13.14
C HIS A 726 12.56 5.02 14.63
N LYS A 727 13.71 4.70 15.22
CA LYS A 727 14.07 5.07 16.59
C LYS A 727 14.07 6.59 16.80
N ARG A 728 14.79 7.35 15.95
CA ARG A 728 14.80 8.83 16.01
C ARG A 728 13.42 9.46 15.78
N ARG A 729 12.60 8.85 14.92
CA ARG A 729 11.20 9.25 14.71
C ARG A 729 10.35 9.07 15.96
N ASN A 730 10.52 7.98 16.72
CA ASN A 730 9.80 7.79 17.97
C ASN A 730 10.23 8.83 19.03
N LEU A 731 11.54 9.07 19.17
CA LEU A 731 12.07 10.13 20.06
C LEU A 731 11.46 11.52 19.74
N LEU A 732 11.38 11.89 18.45
CA LEU A 732 10.76 13.14 18.02
C LEU A 732 9.25 13.16 18.27
N ALA A 733 8.56 12.05 18.01
CA ALA A 733 7.13 11.92 18.26
C ALA A 733 6.81 12.05 19.75
N ALA A 734 7.58 11.41 20.63
CA ALA A 734 7.42 11.46 22.08
C ALA A 734 7.45 12.90 22.63
N PHE A 735 8.44 13.70 22.24
CA PHE A 735 8.49 15.12 22.62
C PHE A 735 7.41 15.97 21.91
N SER A 736 7.05 15.63 20.67
CA SER A 736 5.96 16.31 19.95
C SER A 736 4.60 16.10 20.63
N LYS A 737 4.35 14.93 21.25
CA LYS A 737 3.16 14.69 22.11
C LYS A 737 3.11 15.72 23.25
N LEU A 738 4.23 15.98 23.95
CA LEU A 738 4.28 16.94 25.07
C LEU A 738 3.91 18.38 24.67
N ILE A 739 4.27 18.81 23.45
CA ILE A 739 3.88 20.10 22.87
C ILE A 739 2.38 20.12 22.52
N ILE A 740 1.87 19.04 21.92
CA ILE A 740 0.48 18.95 21.46
C ILE A 740 -0.51 18.90 22.62
N TYR A 741 -0.12 18.31 23.75
CA TYR A 741 -0.97 18.17 24.94
C TYR A 741 -0.74 19.23 26.03
N ASP A 742 -0.06 20.34 25.70
CA ASP A 742 0.18 21.51 26.57
C ASP A 742 0.90 21.15 27.90
N ILE A 743 1.99 20.38 27.78
CA ILE A 743 2.87 19.94 28.88
C ILE A 743 4.24 20.62 28.79
N VAL A 744 4.72 20.83 27.56
CA VAL A 744 5.89 21.65 27.22
C VAL A 744 5.38 22.90 26.49
N ASP A 745 5.97 24.07 26.78
CA ASP A 745 5.55 25.34 26.18
C ASP A 745 5.68 25.30 24.63
N MET A 746 4.61 25.71 23.93
CA MET A 746 4.53 25.71 22.46
C MET A 746 5.66 26.49 21.76
N HIS A 747 6.34 27.43 22.42
CA HIS A 747 7.54 28.08 21.86
C HIS A 747 8.68 27.09 21.60
N ALA A 748 8.80 25.98 22.36
CA ALA A 748 9.82 24.95 22.14
C ALA A 748 9.69 24.24 20.78
N ALA A 749 8.50 24.25 20.18
CA ALA A 749 8.29 23.74 18.84
C ALA A 749 8.94 24.63 17.75
N ALA A 750 9.43 25.83 18.08
CA ALA A 750 10.09 26.70 17.11
C ALA A 750 11.37 26.07 16.55
N ASP A 751 12.17 25.47 17.43
CA ASP A 751 13.40 24.74 17.10
C ASP A 751 13.13 23.41 16.39
N ILE A 752 11.91 22.88 16.43
CA ILE A 752 11.50 21.71 15.63
C ILE A 752 10.99 22.15 14.25
N PHE A 753 10.13 23.16 14.20
CA PHE A 753 9.54 23.65 12.95
C PHE A 753 10.60 24.20 11.99
N LYS A 754 11.70 24.79 12.47
CA LYS A 754 12.82 25.23 11.61
C LYS A 754 13.43 24.09 10.78
N HIS A 755 13.39 22.86 11.28
CA HIS A 755 13.94 21.67 10.62
C HIS A 755 13.00 21.02 9.57
N TYR A 756 11.75 21.48 9.45
CA TYR A 756 10.72 20.93 8.55
C TYR A 756 11.17 20.72 7.10
N MET A 757 12.07 21.56 6.58
CA MET A 757 12.61 21.43 5.23
C MET A 757 13.90 20.63 5.15
N LYS A 758 14.84 20.77 6.10
CA LYS A 758 16.13 20.07 6.09
C LYS A 758 15.90 18.54 6.18
N TYR A 759 14.97 18.10 7.02
CA TYR A 759 14.66 16.69 7.27
C TYR A 759 13.27 16.29 6.76
N TYR A 760 12.83 16.85 5.62
CA TYR A 760 11.46 16.65 5.13
C TYR A 760 11.13 15.17 4.82
N ASN A 761 12.09 14.37 4.37
CA ASN A 761 11.88 12.95 4.08
C ASN A 761 11.72 12.11 5.35
N ASP A 762 12.40 12.53 6.42
CA ASP A 762 12.70 11.73 7.61
C ASP A 762 11.66 12.02 8.71
N TYR A 763 11.37 13.30 8.91
CA TYR A 763 10.52 13.84 9.97
C TYR A 763 9.39 14.75 9.47
N GLY A 764 9.31 15.01 8.16
CA GLY A 764 8.40 16.01 7.59
C GLY A 764 6.90 15.71 7.75
N ASP A 765 6.52 14.45 8.00
CA ASP A 765 5.16 14.07 8.39
C ASP A 765 4.87 14.42 9.87
N ILE A 766 5.76 14.01 10.79
CA ILE A 766 5.66 14.28 12.23
C ILE A 766 5.64 15.79 12.52
N ILE A 767 6.55 16.55 11.91
CA ILE A 767 6.64 18.00 12.09
C ILE A 767 5.39 18.70 11.52
N LYS A 768 4.87 18.23 10.38
CA LYS A 768 3.67 18.77 9.75
C LYS A 768 2.42 18.54 10.59
N GLU A 769 2.24 17.38 11.21
CA GLU A 769 1.07 17.13 12.05
C GLU A 769 1.19 17.83 13.40
N THR A 770 2.40 17.95 13.96
CA THR A 770 2.65 18.79 15.15
C THR A 770 2.26 20.25 14.89
N LEU A 771 2.67 20.82 13.74
CA LEU A 771 2.21 22.13 13.26
C LEU A 771 0.68 22.16 13.07
N SER A 772 0.10 21.09 12.51
CA SER A 772 -1.33 20.98 12.27
C SER A 772 -2.16 21.02 13.56
N LYS A 773 -1.74 20.30 14.60
CA LYS A 773 -2.40 20.18 15.92
C LYS A 773 -2.22 21.43 16.76
N THR A 774 -0.99 21.95 16.89
CA THR A 774 -0.72 23.24 17.57
C THR A 774 -1.56 24.38 17.01
N ARG A 775 -1.69 24.49 15.68
CA ARG A 775 -2.57 25.46 14.99
C ARG A 775 -4.07 25.19 15.21
N GLN A 776 -4.49 23.97 15.55
CA GLN A 776 -5.87 23.67 15.92
C GLN A 776 -6.17 24.11 17.36
N ILE A 777 -5.19 24.01 18.25
CA ILE A 777 -5.27 24.41 19.67
C ILE A 777 -5.23 25.94 19.80
N ASP A 778 -4.15 26.59 19.36
CA ASP A 778 -4.04 28.04 19.29
C ASP A 778 -3.36 28.49 17.99
N LYS A 779 -4.14 29.13 17.12
CA LYS A 779 -3.67 29.69 15.84
C LYS A 779 -2.70 30.85 16.02
N ILE A 780 -2.91 31.70 17.02
CA ILE A 780 -2.10 32.90 17.26
C ILE A 780 -0.77 32.46 17.85
N GLN A 781 -0.77 31.61 18.86
CA GLN A 781 0.45 31.10 19.47
C GLN A 781 1.25 30.23 18.49
N CYS A 782 0.60 29.37 17.71
CA CYS A 782 1.27 28.65 16.61
C CYS A 782 1.91 29.62 15.58
N ALA A 783 1.22 30.70 15.21
CA ALA A 783 1.79 31.71 14.28
C ALA A 783 2.99 32.48 14.88
N LYS A 784 3.02 32.68 16.20
CA LYS A 784 4.20 33.21 16.91
C LYS A 784 5.36 32.22 16.90
N THR A 785 5.10 30.95 17.19
CA THR A 785 6.12 29.90 17.13
C THR A 785 6.69 29.76 15.71
N LEU A 786 5.86 29.81 14.67
CA LEU A 786 6.31 29.74 13.27
C LEU A 786 7.19 30.93 12.85
N ILE A 787 6.91 32.15 13.32
CA ILE A 787 7.81 33.28 13.04
C ILE A 787 9.07 33.23 13.90
N LEU A 788 9.01 32.71 15.13
CA LEU A 788 10.18 32.45 15.96
C LEU A 788 11.15 31.45 15.30
N SER A 789 10.65 30.37 14.69
CA SER A 789 11.47 29.42 13.90
C SER A 789 12.27 30.11 12.79
N LEU A 790 11.61 31.03 12.07
CA LEU A 790 12.24 31.77 10.98
C LEU A 790 13.22 32.83 11.52
N GLN A 791 12.94 33.41 12.69
CA GLN A 791 13.87 34.32 13.37
C GLN A 791 15.12 33.59 13.87
N GLN A 792 14.98 32.35 14.38
CA GLN A 792 16.10 31.48 14.79
C GLN A 792 17.02 31.20 13.59
N LEU A 793 16.49 30.62 12.51
CA LEU A 793 17.24 30.38 11.26
C LEU A 793 17.92 31.63 10.70
N PHE A 794 17.25 32.79 10.79
CA PHE A 794 17.84 34.05 10.33
C PHE A 794 18.98 34.52 11.24
N ASN A 795 18.89 34.33 12.56
CA ASN A 795 19.99 34.65 13.48
C ASN A 795 21.17 33.68 13.29
N GLU A 796 20.90 32.38 13.13
CA GLU A 796 21.90 31.34 12.82
C GLU A 796 22.69 31.72 11.56
N LEU A 797 21.99 32.04 10.46
CA LEU A 797 22.59 32.48 9.20
C LEU A 797 23.39 33.80 9.33
N VAL A 798 22.92 34.77 10.12
CA VAL A 798 23.64 36.03 10.39
C VAL A 798 24.85 35.81 11.30
N GLN A 799 24.85 34.78 12.14
CA GLN A 799 25.99 34.41 12.98
C GLN A 799 27.10 33.75 12.16
N GLU A 800 26.75 32.92 11.17
CA GLU A 800 27.70 32.28 10.24
C GLU A 800 28.27 33.26 9.21
N GLN A 801 27.40 34.00 8.51
CA GLN A 801 27.77 34.79 7.32
C GLN A 801 27.94 36.29 7.62
N GLY A 802 27.58 36.72 8.83
CA GLY A 802 27.57 38.12 9.24
C GLY A 802 26.32 38.89 8.75
N PRO A 803 26.18 40.17 9.13
CA PRO A 803 24.97 40.97 8.87
C PRO A 803 24.81 41.44 7.41
N ASN A 804 25.78 41.15 6.53
CA ASN A 804 25.75 41.57 5.12
C ASN A 804 25.38 40.37 4.22
N LEU A 805 24.24 39.73 4.49
CA LEU A 805 23.80 38.54 3.76
C LEU A 805 23.67 38.76 2.25
N ASP A 806 24.19 37.81 1.47
CA ASP A 806 23.86 37.69 0.05
C ASP A 806 22.43 37.14 -0.10
N ARG A 807 21.55 37.97 -0.65
CA ARG A 807 20.13 37.65 -0.89
C ARG A 807 19.90 36.71 -2.06
N THR A 808 20.93 36.43 -2.87
CA THR A 808 20.91 35.39 -3.91
C THR A 808 21.44 34.04 -3.42
N SER A 809 21.94 33.96 -2.18
CA SER A 809 22.43 32.71 -1.59
C SER A 809 21.33 31.66 -1.41
N ALA A 810 21.71 30.39 -1.56
CA ALA A 810 20.81 29.25 -1.35
C ALA A 810 20.19 29.24 0.07
N HIS A 811 20.94 29.69 1.09
CA HIS A 811 20.48 29.73 2.48
C HIS A 811 19.34 30.74 2.67
N VAL A 812 19.47 31.97 2.15
CA VAL A 812 18.38 32.98 2.20
C VAL A 812 17.17 32.50 1.39
N SER A 813 17.39 31.85 0.25
CA SER A 813 16.33 31.26 -0.57
C SER A 813 15.58 30.13 0.18
N GLY A 814 16.31 29.27 0.90
CA GLY A 814 15.75 28.18 1.72
C GLY A 814 14.84 28.68 2.84
N ILE A 815 15.24 29.73 3.57
CA ILE A 815 14.40 30.34 4.61
C ILE A 815 13.12 30.95 4.00
N LYS A 816 13.19 31.53 2.79
CA LYS A 816 12.03 32.05 2.06
C LYS A 816 11.09 30.94 1.55
N GLU A 817 11.63 29.82 1.07
CA GLU A 817 10.85 28.62 0.72
C GLU A 817 10.12 28.05 1.95
N LEU A 818 10.80 27.95 3.11
CA LEU A 818 10.19 27.51 4.36
C LEU A 818 9.07 28.45 4.81
N ALA A 819 9.32 29.77 4.77
CA ALA A 819 8.31 30.78 5.08
C ALA A 819 7.08 30.71 4.16
N ARG A 820 7.28 30.49 2.87
CA ARG A 820 6.17 30.29 1.92
C ARG A 820 5.40 29.01 2.17
N ARG A 821 6.06 27.92 2.55
CA ARG A 821 5.40 26.67 3.01
C ARG A 821 4.59 26.90 4.28
N PHE A 822 5.14 27.62 5.26
CA PHE A 822 4.39 28.03 6.46
C PHE A 822 3.20 28.93 6.12
N ALA A 823 3.33 29.87 5.19
CA ALA A 823 2.22 30.72 4.74
C ALA A 823 1.04 29.91 4.17
N LEU A 824 1.30 28.82 3.44
CA LEU A 824 0.26 27.91 2.94
C LEU A 824 -0.54 27.23 4.08
N THR A 825 0.05 27.02 5.26
CA THR A 825 -0.62 26.36 6.40
C THR A 825 -1.80 27.13 6.99
N PHE A 826 -1.92 28.44 6.68
CA PHE A 826 -3.08 29.27 7.03
C PHE A 826 -4.27 29.09 6.07
N GLY A 827 -4.13 28.27 5.03
CA GLY A 827 -5.20 27.87 4.11
C GLY A 827 -5.66 28.97 3.15
N LEU A 828 -6.92 28.89 2.74
CA LEU A 828 -7.61 29.88 1.87
C LEU A 828 -8.61 30.76 2.65
N ASP A 829 -9.13 30.27 3.78
CA ASP A 829 -10.06 31.02 4.65
C ASP A 829 -9.29 32.04 5.50
N GLN A 830 -8.95 33.17 4.88
CA GLN A 830 -8.25 34.29 5.53
C GLN A 830 -9.02 34.83 6.75
N ILE A 831 -10.35 34.69 6.80
CA ILE A 831 -11.17 35.19 7.91
C ILE A 831 -10.86 34.38 9.19
N LYS A 832 -10.75 33.05 9.07
CA LYS A 832 -10.44 32.15 10.20
C LYS A 832 -9.00 32.22 10.72
N THR A 833 -8.09 32.91 10.02
CA THR A 833 -6.65 33.04 10.36
C THR A 833 -6.16 34.49 10.47
N ARG A 834 -7.04 35.48 10.19
CA ARG A 834 -6.78 36.93 10.20
C ARG A 834 -5.87 37.42 11.32
N GLU A 835 -6.23 37.14 12.57
CA GLU A 835 -5.54 37.68 13.75
C GLU A 835 -4.18 37.02 13.99
N ALA A 836 -4.05 35.73 13.69
CA ALA A 836 -2.80 34.99 13.76
C ALA A 836 -1.79 35.54 12.73
N VAL A 837 -2.20 35.69 11.48
CA VAL A 837 -1.35 36.26 10.41
C VAL A 837 -1.02 37.73 10.69
N ALA A 838 -1.98 38.53 11.17
CA ALA A 838 -1.74 39.92 11.57
C ALA A 838 -0.83 40.07 12.80
N THR A 839 -0.70 39.04 13.63
CA THR A 839 0.24 39.00 14.78
C THR A 839 1.63 38.59 14.32
N LEU A 840 1.75 37.51 13.53
CA LEU A 840 2.99 37.10 12.85
C LEU A 840 3.68 38.27 12.11
N HIS A 841 2.89 39.15 11.47
CA HIS A 841 3.41 40.35 10.81
C HIS A 841 3.90 41.45 11.77
N LYS A 842 3.38 41.57 13.00
CA LYS A 842 3.90 42.52 14.00
C LYS A 842 5.21 42.03 14.57
N ASP A 843 5.23 40.78 15.04
CA ASP A 843 6.37 40.14 15.69
C ASP A 843 7.57 40.06 14.72
N GLY A 844 7.31 39.82 13.43
CA GLY A 844 8.33 39.89 12.37
C GLY A 844 8.82 41.31 12.02
N ILE A 845 7.98 42.34 12.13
CA ILE A 845 8.41 43.75 12.01
C ILE A 845 9.29 44.12 13.21
N GLU A 846 8.86 43.79 14.43
CA GLU A 846 9.61 44.08 15.66
C GLU A 846 10.99 43.42 15.65
N PHE A 847 11.09 42.17 15.14
CA PHE A 847 12.38 41.52 14.91
C PHE A 847 13.27 42.26 13.89
N ALA A 848 12.71 42.69 12.76
CA ALA A 848 13.47 43.37 11.70
C ALA A 848 14.07 44.72 12.16
N PHE A 849 13.44 45.39 13.13
CA PHE A 849 13.89 46.67 13.70
C PHE A 849 14.44 46.56 15.14
N LYS A 850 14.62 45.34 15.68
CA LYS A 850 15.04 45.06 17.06
C LYS A 850 16.37 45.71 17.46
N TYR A 851 17.29 45.88 16.51
CA TYR A 851 18.61 46.45 16.71
C TYR A 851 18.85 47.61 15.73
N GLN A 852 19.42 48.72 16.21
CA GLN A 852 19.88 49.82 15.35
C GLN A 852 21.28 49.53 14.80
N ASN A 853 21.59 50.04 13.61
CA ASN A 853 22.92 49.84 13.03
C ASN A 853 23.98 50.66 13.78
N GLN A 854 25.06 50.02 14.21
CA GLN A 854 26.16 50.65 14.95
C GLN A 854 26.87 51.76 14.16
N LYS A 855 26.76 51.77 12.82
CA LYS A 855 27.31 52.82 11.95
C LYS A 855 26.43 54.08 11.86
N GLY A 856 25.29 54.10 12.56
CA GLY A 856 24.33 55.21 12.59
C GLY A 856 23.06 54.95 11.78
N GLN A 857 22.07 55.83 11.97
CA GLN A 857 20.71 55.71 11.38
C GLN A 857 20.69 55.80 9.83
N GLU A 858 21.79 56.18 9.20
CA GLU A 858 21.96 56.20 7.76
C GLU A 858 22.15 54.80 7.14
N TYR A 859 22.42 53.78 7.95
CA TYR A 859 22.64 52.41 7.50
C TYR A 859 21.44 51.50 7.86
N PRO A 860 21.11 50.49 7.03
CA PRO A 860 19.98 49.60 7.30
C PRO A 860 20.16 48.82 8.61
N PRO A 861 19.09 48.59 9.39
CA PRO A 861 19.12 47.66 10.52
C PRO A 861 19.67 46.28 10.11
N PRO A 862 20.43 45.58 10.98
CA PRO A 862 21.03 44.29 10.63
C PRO A 862 19.98 43.24 10.24
N ASN A 863 18.79 43.29 10.84
CA ASN A 863 17.71 42.33 10.60
C ASN A 863 16.76 42.76 9.46
N LEU A 864 17.07 43.84 8.72
CA LEU A 864 16.15 44.38 7.70
C LEU A 864 15.84 43.38 6.58
N ALA A 865 16.77 42.50 6.23
CA ALA A 865 16.57 41.45 5.21
C ALA A 865 15.48 40.44 5.58
N PHE A 866 15.14 40.28 6.86
CA PHE A 866 14.05 39.43 7.32
C PHE A 866 12.68 39.87 6.76
N LEU A 867 12.53 41.12 6.35
CA LEU A 867 11.31 41.60 5.69
C LEU A 867 11.04 40.91 4.33
N GLU A 868 12.04 40.33 3.67
CA GLU A 868 11.81 39.48 2.49
C GLU A 868 11.17 38.14 2.89
N VAL A 869 11.65 37.50 3.96
CA VAL A 869 11.06 36.27 4.52
C VAL A 869 9.61 36.53 4.96
N LEU A 870 9.38 37.66 5.62
CA LEU A 870 8.06 38.10 6.06
C LEU A 870 7.11 38.45 4.89
N SER A 871 7.63 38.77 3.70
CA SER A 871 6.82 39.14 2.54
C SER A 871 6.00 37.99 1.97
N GLU A 872 6.45 36.74 2.11
CA GLU A 872 5.73 35.53 1.66
C GLU A 872 4.34 35.41 2.32
N PHE A 873 4.26 35.76 3.61
CA PHE A 873 3.01 35.76 4.40
C PHE A 873 2.05 36.89 4.02
N SER A 874 2.52 37.95 3.38
CA SER A 874 1.69 39.11 3.00
C SER A 874 0.57 38.75 2.02
N SER A 875 0.67 37.60 1.34
CA SER A 875 -0.38 37.01 0.50
C SER A 875 -1.61 36.54 1.30
N LYS A 876 -1.48 36.30 2.61
CA LYS A 876 -2.53 35.78 3.50
C LYS A 876 -3.25 36.86 4.33
N LEU A 877 -2.73 38.08 4.37
CA LEU A 877 -3.41 39.23 4.98
C LEU A 877 -4.61 39.69 4.11
N LEU A 878 -5.76 39.93 4.74
CA LEU A 878 -6.88 40.60 4.08
C LEU A 878 -6.52 42.07 3.76
N ARG A 879 -7.17 42.64 2.74
CA ARG A 879 -7.00 44.04 2.30
C ARG A 879 -7.20 45.09 3.41
N GLN A 880 -7.95 44.77 4.46
CA GLN A 880 -8.08 45.63 5.65
C GLN A 880 -6.80 45.59 6.51
N ASP A 881 -6.33 44.39 6.84
CA ASP A 881 -5.22 44.18 7.77
C ASP A 881 -3.87 44.54 7.13
N LYS A 882 -3.75 44.47 5.80
CA LYS A 882 -2.62 45.08 5.08
C LYS A 882 -2.43 46.56 5.43
N LYS A 883 -3.51 47.34 5.58
CA LYS A 883 -3.42 48.74 6.05
C LYS A 883 -3.01 48.82 7.52
N THR A 884 -3.58 47.97 8.39
CA THR A 884 -3.24 47.92 9.82
C THR A 884 -1.76 47.58 10.06
N VAL A 885 -1.22 46.60 9.30
CA VAL A 885 0.19 46.18 9.35
C VAL A 885 1.10 47.26 8.73
N HIS A 886 0.68 47.92 7.65
CA HIS A 886 1.42 49.03 7.06
C HIS A 886 1.55 50.22 8.04
N SER A 887 0.46 50.65 8.67
CA SER A 887 0.51 51.67 9.74
C SER A 887 1.07 51.16 11.09
N TYR A 888 1.43 49.87 11.19
CA TYR A 888 2.30 49.37 12.26
C TYR A 888 3.77 49.53 11.88
N LEU A 889 4.14 49.11 10.66
CA LEU A 889 5.46 49.29 10.07
C LEU A 889 5.92 50.76 10.09
N GLU A 890 5.04 51.70 9.73
CA GLU A 890 5.32 53.14 9.71
C GLU A 890 5.83 53.69 11.06
N LYS A 891 5.52 53.04 12.20
CA LYS A 891 6.02 53.44 13.53
C LYS A 891 7.52 53.21 13.72
N PHE A 892 8.12 52.34 12.90
CA PHE A 892 9.54 51.99 12.96
C PHE A 892 10.36 52.70 11.86
N LEU A 893 9.73 53.47 10.98
CA LEU A 893 10.39 54.14 9.86
C LEU A 893 10.64 55.62 10.16
N THR A 894 11.83 56.11 9.81
CA THR A 894 12.11 57.55 9.72
C THR A 894 11.86 58.05 8.30
N GLU A 895 11.69 59.37 8.12
CA GLU A 895 11.53 59.99 6.80
C GLU A 895 12.68 59.61 5.85
N GLN A 896 13.93 59.64 6.35
CA GLN A 896 15.12 59.25 5.59
C GLN A 896 15.10 57.78 5.12
N MET A 897 14.51 56.86 5.90
CA MET A 897 14.37 55.45 5.50
C MET A 897 13.32 55.27 4.39
N MET A 898 12.30 56.13 4.34
CA MET A 898 11.25 56.07 3.31
C MET A 898 11.67 56.66 1.96
N GLU A 899 12.66 57.54 1.93
CA GLU A 899 13.19 58.17 0.71
C GLU A 899 14.28 57.35 0.01
N ARG A 900 15.05 56.53 0.73
CA ARG A 900 16.17 55.73 0.17
C ARG A 900 15.70 54.67 -0.85
N ARG A 901 16.52 54.46 -1.87
CA ARG A 901 16.28 53.53 -3.00
C ARG A 901 17.48 52.64 -3.35
N GLU A 902 18.50 52.62 -2.51
CA GLU A 902 19.69 51.78 -2.67
C GLU A 902 19.32 50.30 -2.47
N ASP A 903 20.00 49.37 -3.14
CA ASP A 903 19.65 47.93 -3.11
C ASP A 903 19.65 47.31 -1.71
N VAL A 904 20.40 47.90 -0.76
CA VAL A 904 20.44 47.49 0.65
C VAL A 904 19.14 47.78 1.42
N TRP A 905 18.24 48.61 0.88
CA TRP A 905 16.90 48.89 1.43
C TRP A 905 15.77 48.15 0.69
N LEU A 906 16.09 47.38 -0.36
CA LEU A 906 15.10 46.64 -1.14
C LEU A 906 14.16 45.72 -0.31
N PRO A 907 14.59 45.04 0.77
CA PRO A 907 13.68 44.26 1.64
C PRO A 907 12.50 45.07 2.17
N LEU A 908 12.76 46.29 2.62
CA LEU A 908 11.74 47.22 3.12
C LEU A 908 10.83 47.71 1.99
N ILE A 909 11.40 48.02 0.83
CA ILE A 909 10.65 48.49 -0.34
C ILE A 909 9.69 47.41 -0.83
N SER A 910 10.17 46.18 -1.01
CA SER A 910 9.37 45.03 -1.45
C SER A 910 8.28 44.67 -0.44
N TYR A 911 8.60 44.60 0.85
CA TYR A 911 7.61 44.32 1.90
C TYR A 911 6.55 45.42 1.99
N ARG A 912 6.94 46.70 1.99
CA ARG A 912 6.00 47.83 1.97
C ARG A 912 5.10 47.80 0.73
N ASN A 913 5.66 47.48 -0.45
CA ASN A 913 4.87 47.35 -1.68
C ASN A 913 3.83 46.24 -1.57
N SER A 914 4.18 45.06 -1.04
CA SER A 914 3.25 43.93 -0.88
C SER A 914 2.05 44.21 0.05
N LEU A 915 2.18 45.19 0.95
CA LEU A 915 1.10 45.70 1.80
C LEU A 915 0.26 46.78 1.08
N VAL A 916 0.87 47.57 0.19
CA VAL A 916 0.24 48.71 -0.50
C VAL A 916 -0.47 48.33 -1.80
N THR A 917 -0.09 47.23 -2.48
CA THR A 917 -0.65 46.76 -3.76
C THR A 917 -2.10 46.21 -3.69
N GLY A 918 -2.90 46.68 -2.73
CA GLY A 918 -4.36 46.62 -2.73
C GLY A 918 -5.02 47.99 -2.95
N GLY A 919 -4.35 48.90 -3.68
CA GLY A 919 -4.71 50.31 -3.87
C GLY A 919 -5.61 50.61 -5.07
N GLU A 920 -6.85 50.96 -4.77
CA GLU A 920 -7.83 51.75 -5.58
C GLU A 920 -8.34 51.27 -6.95
N ASP A 921 -7.55 50.71 -7.89
CA ASP A 921 -8.05 50.50 -9.28
C ASP A 921 -8.88 49.21 -9.53
N ASP A 922 -8.86 48.22 -8.62
CA ASP A 922 -9.70 47.00 -8.74
C ASP A 922 -11.19 47.26 -8.39
N ARG A 923 -11.84 47.99 -9.29
CA ARG A 923 -13.30 48.12 -9.40
C ARG A 923 -13.74 48.15 -10.87
N MET A 924 -13.36 47.13 -11.66
CA MET A 924 -14.20 46.48 -12.71
C MET A 924 -13.42 45.45 -13.57
N SER A 925 -13.32 44.19 -13.13
CA SER A 925 -13.38 43.02 -14.05
C SER A 925 -13.52 41.68 -13.30
N VAL A 926 -14.76 41.18 -13.17
CA VAL A 926 -15.00 39.74 -13.30
C VAL A 926 -15.66 39.55 -14.66
N ASN A 927 -14.84 39.34 -15.69
CA ASN A 927 -15.11 38.64 -16.95
C ASN A 927 -14.01 38.93 -17.99
N SER A 928 -13.84 37.97 -18.91
CA SER A 928 -13.18 38.12 -20.22
C SER A 928 -11.69 38.48 -20.23
N GLY A 929 -10.85 37.45 -20.18
CA GLY A 929 -9.50 37.53 -20.74
C GLY A 929 -9.49 37.13 -22.22
N SER A 930 -9.14 38.05 -23.13
CA SER A 930 -8.44 37.69 -24.37
C SER A 930 -7.70 38.88 -24.99
N SER A 931 -6.62 38.53 -25.68
CA SER A 931 -5.55 39.30 -26.31
C SER A 931 -5.87 40.64 -27.01
N SER A 932 -4.93 41.57 -26.82
CA SER A 932 -4.60 42.78 -27.60
C SER A 932 -5.08 42.84 -29.08
N SER A 933 -5.39 44.00 -29.68
CA SER A 933 -4.43 45.12 -29.81
C SER A 933 -4.97 46.40 -30.52
N LYS A 934 -4.19 47.49 -30.39
CA LYS A 934 -4.05 48.66 -31.31
C LYS A 934 -5.23 49.65 -31.57
N THR A 935 -5.08 50.82 -30.93
CA THR A 935 -5.17 52.20 -31.50
C THR A 935 -6.47 52.79 -32.07
N SER A 936 -6.89 53.92 -31.45
CA SER A 936 -7.56 55.10 -32.08
C SER A 936 -9.04 54.92 -32.53
N SER A 937 -9.93 55.94 -32.64
CA SER A 937 -9.97 57.32 -32.13
C SER A 937 -11.40 57.93 -32.27
N VAL A 938 -11.70 58.96 -31.48
CA VAL A 938 -12.81 59.94 -31.62
C VAL A 938 -14.27 59.52 -31.33
N ARG A 939 -14.95 60.40 -30.59
CA ARG A 939 -16.37 60.39 -30.17
C ARG A 939 -17.32 60.82 -31.30
N ASN A 940 -18.60 60.46 -31.20
CA ASN A 940 -19.65 61.50 -31.21
C ASN A 940 -20.92 61.14 -30.40
N LYS A 941 -21.92 62.04 -30.36
CA LYS A 941 -22.94 62.16 -29.29
C LYS A 941 -24.42 62.10 -29.77
N LYS A 942 -25.28 61.59 -28.86
CA LYS A 942 -26.72 61.89 -28.61
C LYS A 942 -27.81 61.40 -29.59
N GLY A 943 -28.87 60.77 -29.02
CA GLY A 943 -30.22 60.64 -29.60
C GLY A 943 -31.21 59.85 -28.70
N ARG A 944 -32.35 60.46 -28.30
CA ARG A 944 -33.50 59.90 -27.51
C ARG A 944 -34.64 60.96 -27.46
N PRO A 945 -35.90 60.67 -27.02
CA PRO A 945 -36.58 59.43 -26.61
C PRO A 945 -37.73 59.10 -27.64
N PRO A 946 -39.09 59.00 -27.41
CA PRO A 946 -39.95 58.70 -26.23
C PRO A 946 -41.25 57.81 -26.42
N LEU A 947 -41.77 57.28 -25.29
CA LEU A 947 -43.21 57.07 -24.89
C LEU A 947 -44.19 56.21 -25.72
N HIS A 948 -44.91 55.21 -25.14
CA HIS A 948 -46.03 55.32 -24.16
C HIS A 948 -46.29 53.98 -23.37
N LYS A 949 -46.53 53.96 -22.03
CA LYS A 949 -47.82 53.82 -21.23
C LYS A 949 -48.78 52.66 -21.63
N LYS A 950 -49.48 51.89 -20.75
CA LYS A 950 -49.90 51.92 -19.31
C LYS A 950 -49.65 50.52 -18.63
N ARG A 951 -49.43 50.32 -17.31
CA ARG A 951 -50.23 50.51 -16.04
C ARG A 951 -51.33 49.43 -15.84
N VAL A 952 -51.40 48.65 -14.74
CA VAL A 952 -51.98 48.98 -13.40
C VAL A 952 -51.69 47.89 -12.33
N GLU A 953 -51.54 48.32 -11.06
CA GLU A 953 -51.60 47.68 -9.70
C GLU A 953 -51.48 46.14 -9.47
N ASP A 954 -51.10 45.57 -8.30
CA ASP A 954 -50.12 45.75 -7.17
C ASP A 954 -50.34 44.48 -6.24
N GLU A 955 -49.92 44.16 -5.00
CA GLU A 955 -49.21 44.63 -3.76
C GLU A 955 -48.77 43.31 -2.99
N SER A 956 -48.01 43.17 -1.88
CA SER A 956 -47.04 43.96 -1.07
C SER A 956 -46.29 43.10 0.01
N LEU A 957 -45.03 43.48 0.36
CA LEU A 957 -44.34 43.57 1.69
C LEU A 957 -44.34 42.39 2.73
N ASP A 958 -43.19 41.78 3.13
CA ASP A 958 -42.19 42.16 4.20
C ASP A 958 -42.37 41.34 5.54
N ASN A 959 -41.46 41.15 6.52
CA ASN A 959 -40.01 41.41 6.73
C ASN A 959 -39.36 40.53 7.85
N THR A 960 -38.17 39.93 7.57
CA THR A 960 -36.87 39.95 8.33
C THR A 960 -36.66 39.59 9.85
N TRP A 961 -35.46 39.02 10.13
CA TRP A 961 -34.57 39.12 11.33
C TRP A 961 -34.48 38.00 12.44
N LEU A 962 -33.23 37.55 12.66
CA LEU A 962 -32.47 37.27 13.93
C LEU A 962 -32.62 36.00 14.82
N ASN A 963 -31.51 35.25 14.87
CA ASN A 963 -30.75 34.68 16.01
C ASN A 963 -31.27 34.82 17.47
N ARG A 964 -31.33 33.71 18.23
CA ARG A 964 -30.36 33.32 19.31
C ARG A 964 -30.70 31.98 19.99
N THR A 965 -29.88 31.55 20.97
CA THR A 965 -29.88 30.22 21.61
C THR A 965 -30.27 30.23 23.12
N ASP A 966 -30.50 29.02 23.66
CA ASP A 966 -30.30 28.54 25.04
C ASP A 966 -31.27 28.88 26.21
N THR A 967 -31.95 27.82 26.71
CA THR A 967 -32.28 27.51 28.13
C THR A 967 -33.32 28.40 28.89
N MET A 968 -34.07 27.97 29.92
CA MET A 968 -34.19 26.70 30.69
C MET A 968 -35.58 26.60 31.42
N ILE A 969 -35.75 25.60 32.32
CA ILE A 969 -36.75 25.47 33.45
C ILE A 969 -37.94 24.46 33.28
N GLN A 970 -37.81 23.28 33.94
CA GLN A 970 -38.71 22.54 34.90
C GLN A 970 -40.26 22.57 34.70
N THR A 971 -41.10 21.55 35.00
CA THR A 971 -41.09 20.18 35.64
C THR A 971 -42.48 19.52 35.39
N PRO A 972 -42.87 18.27 35.84
CA PRO A 972 -42.16 17.16 36.52
C PRO A 972 -42.29 15.79 35.78
N GLY A 973 -41.96 14.66 36.43
CA GLY A 973 -42.24 13.27 35.99
C GLY A 973 -42.56 12.35 37.20
N PRO A 974 -42.38 11.00 37.16
CA PRO A 974 -42.12 10.12 36.01
C PRO A 974 -43.00 8.82 35.97
N LEU A 975 -43.48 8.41 34.78
CA LEU A 975 -44.17 7.11 34.53
C LEU A 975 -43.96 6.68 33.04
N PRO A 976 -44.08 5.38 32.66
CA PRO A 976 -42.89 4.56 32.42
C PRO A 976 -42.68 4.06 30.96
N ALA A 977 -41.56 3.36 30.74
CA ALA A 977 -41.16 2.74 29.47
C ALA A 977 -41.92 1.42 29.13
N PRO A 978 -41.84 0.95 27.88
CA PRO A 978 -40.87 -0.12 27.52
C PRO A 978 -40.01 0.26 26.28
N GLN A 979 -38.76 -0.18 26.08
CA GLN A 979 -37.99 -1.43 26.31
C GLN A 979 -37.92 -2.42 25.13
N LEU A 980 -36.76 -3.08 25.03
CA LEU A 980 -36.24 -3.91 23.93
C LEU A 980 -36.47 -5.42 24.21
N THR A 981 -36.19 -6.30 23.24
CA THR A 981 -35.13 -7.37 23.28
C THR A 981 -35.32 -8.41 22.17
N SER A 982 -34.56 -9.52 22.20
CA SER A 982 -34.31 -10.49 21.12
C SER A 982 -34.59 -11.94 21.59
N THR A 983 -34.17 -12.94 20.78
CA THR A 983 -34.11 -14.41 21.08
C THR A 983 -35.46 -15.16 21.19
N VAL A 984 -35.54 -16.51 21.12
CA VAL A 984 -35.07 -17.52 20.13
C VAL A 984 -35.62 -18.93 20.55
N LEU A 985 -35.75 -19.88 19.61
CA LEU A 985 -35.96 -21.35 19.77
C LEU A 985 -37.34 -21.97 20.20
N ARG A 986 -37.84 -22.85 19.30
CA ARG A 986 -38.40 -24.22 19.45
C ARG A 986 -39.86 -24.56 19.88
N GLU A 987 -40.39 -25.50 19.08
CA GLU A 987 -41.20 -26.72 19.37
C GLU A 987 -42.75 -26.74 19.51
N ASN A 988 -43.34 -27.65 18.71
CA ASN A 988 -44.49 -28.55 18.93
C ASN A 988 -45.75 -28.04 19.67
N SER A 989 -46.94 -28.04 19.05
CA SER A 989 -47.71 -29.30 18.82
C SER A 989 -49.04 -29.09 18.07
N ARG A 990 -49.68 -30.18 17.60
CA ARG A 990 -51.06 -30.24 17.05
C ARG A 990 -52.09 -30.46 18.18
N PRO A 991 -53.40 -30.13 18.02
CA PRO A 991 -54.35 -31.11 17.43
C PRO A 991 -55.53 -30.55 16.59
N MET A 992 -56.18 -31.47 15.86
CA MET A 992 -57.60 -31.60 15.42
C MET A 992 -58.56 -30.39 15.35
N GLY A 993 -59.50 -30.31 14.39
CA GLY A 993 -59.79 -31.20 13.24
C GLY A 993 -61.25 -31.10 12.75
N GLU A 994 -61.58 -31.89 11.69
CA GLU A 994 -62.95 -32.20 11.20
C GLU A 994 -63.75 -31.04 10.53
N GLN A 995 -64.67 -31.21 9.57
CA GLN A 995 -65.21 -32.32 8.72
C GLN A 995 -65.98 -31.62 7.54
N ILE A 996 -66.46 -32.19 6.40
CA ILE A 996 -66.46 -33.50 5.71
C ILE A 996 -66.91 -33.28 4.22
N GLN A 997 -66.99 -34.35 3.41
CA GLN A 997 -67.85 -34.57 2.21
C GLN A 997 -67.27 -34.43 0.78
N GLU A 998 -66.97 -35.59 0.19
CA GLU A 998 -66.94 -35.91 -1.26
C GLU A 998 -68.35 -36.42 -1.70
N PRO A 999 -68.63 -36.85 -2.97
CA PRO A 999 -68.14 -38.16 -3.47
C PRO A 999 -67.85 -38.28 -5.00
N GLU A 1000 -67.03 -39.30 -5.36
CA GLU A 1000 -67.08 -40.20 -6.56
C GLU A 1000 -67.21 -39.63 -8.00
N SER A 1001 -66.65 -40.21 -9.08
CA SER A 1001 -65.64 -41.28 -9.38
C SER A 1001 -65.27 -41.14 -10.89
N GLU A 1002 -64.46 -41.94 -11.63
CA GLU A 1002 -63.74 -43.22 -11.47
C GLU A 1002 -62.60 -43.28 -12.57
N HIS A 1003 -61.87 -44.40 -12.70
CA HIS A 1003 -60.83 -44.76 -13.70
C HIS A 1003 -59.51 -43.94 -13.68
N GLY A 1004 -58.30 -44.53 -13.58
CA GLY A 1004 -57.94 -45.93 -13.29
C GLY A 1004 -56.43 -46.25 -13.42
N SER A 1005 -55.82 -46.73 -12.33
CA SER A 1005 -54.60 -47.58 -12.21
C SER A 1005 -53.25 -47.20 -12.88
N GLU A 1006 -52.33 -46.68 -12.05
CA GLU A 1006 -50.94 -47.13 -11.71
C GLU A 1006 -50.32 -48.42 -12.34
N PRO A 1007 -48.98 -48.70 -12.23
CA PRO A 1007 -47.96 -48.08 -11.34
C PRO A 1007 -46.51 -47.82 -11.91
N ASP A 1008 -45.69 -47.19 -11.05
CA ASP A 1008 -44.30 -47.57 -10.64
C ASP A 1008 -42.95 -47.10 -11.26
N PHE A 1009 -42.06 -46.79 -10.29
CA PHE A 1009 -40.59 -46.81 -10.16
C PHE A 1009 -39.58 -45.86 -10.87
N LEU A 1010 -38.54 -45.57 -10.08
CA LEU A 1010 -37.34 -44.76 -10.33
C LEU A 1010 -36.26 -45.53 -11.11
N HIS A 1011 -35.44 -44.83 -11.91
CA HIS A 1011 -34.03 -45.23 -12.08
C HIS A 1011 -33.05 -44.11 -12.44
N ASN A 1012 -31.96 -44.06 -11.67
CA ASN A 1012 -30.62 -43.68 -12.08
C ASN A 1012 -29.77 -44.96 -11.96
N PRO A 1013 -28.90 -45.30 -12.92
CA PRO A 1013 -27.64 -45.92 -12.51
C PRO A 1013 -26.42 -45.55 -13.36
N GLN A 1014 -25.25 -45.85 -12.80
CA GLN A 1014 -23.97 -45.88 -13.50
C GLN A 1014 -23.72 -47.26 -14.15
N MET A 1015 -22.91 -47.26 -15.21
CA MET A 1015 -21.83 -48.22 -15.49
C MET A 1015 -22.08 -49.65 -16.07
N GLN A 1016 -21.02 -50.07 -16.79
CA GLN A 1016 -20.50 -51.42 -17.07
C GLN A 1016 -20.96 -52.29 -18.27
N ILE A 1017 -20.00 -52.41 -19.22
CA ILE A 1017 -19.38 -53.65 -19.75
C ILE A 1017 -20.19 -54.64 -20.62
N SER A 1018 -19.63 -54.95 -21.81
CA SER A 1018 -19.47 -56.34 -22.25
C SER A 1018 -18.22 -56.51 -23.14
N TRP A 1019 -17.70 -57.75 -23.22
CA TRP A 1019 -16.45 -58.14 -23.91
C TRP A 1019 -16.72 -58.99 -25.16
N LEU A 1020 -15.77 -58.98 -26.11
CA LEU A 1020 -15.16 -60.17 -26.77
C LEU A 1020 -14.28 -59.73 -27.98
N GLY A 1021 -13.06 -60.28 -28.15
CA GLY A 1021 -12.30 -60.07 -29.40
C GLY A 1021 -10.75 -60.03 -29.40
N GLN A 1022 -10.02 -60.67 -28.48
CA GLN A 1022 -8.58 -60.97 -28.70
C GLN A 1022 -8.41 -61.97 -29.87
N PRO A 1023 -7.25 -62.05 -30.59
CA PRO A 1023 -5.88 -62.04 -30.04
C PRO A 1023 -4.83 -61.29 -30.93
N LYS A 1024 -3.48 -61.30 -30.74
CA LYS A 1024 -2.58 -61.87 -29.72
C LYS A 1024 -1.28 -61.05 -29.59
N LEU A 1025 -0.59 -61.26 -28.47
CA LEU A 1025 0.78 -60.85 -28.13
C LEU A 1025 1.86 -61.28 -29.15
N GLU A 1026 2.90 -60.46 -29.36
CA GLU A 1026 4.29 -60.95 -29.35
C GLU A 1026 5.29 -59.82 -28.97
N ASP A 1027 6.01 -60.00 -27.86
CA ASP A 1027 7.15 -59.18 -27.44
C ASP A 1027 8.41 -59.57 -28.20
N LEU A 1028 9.37 -58.63 -28.39
CA LEU A 1028 10.78 -59.02 -28.43
C LEU A 1028 11.73 -57.90 -27.97
N ASN A 1029 12.30 -58.10 -26.78
CA ASN A 1029 13.35 -57.27 -26.18
C ASN A 1029 14.61 -57.16 -27.06
N ARG A 1030 15.25 -55.98 -27.07
CA ARG A 1030 16.72 -55.91 -26.94
C ARG A 1030 17.27 -54.58 -26.43
N LYS A 1031 18.14 -54.69 -25.42
CA LYS A 1031 19.18 -53.71 -25.06
C LYS A 1031 20.22 -53.64 -26.22
N ASP A 1032 21.14 -52.67 -26.33
CA ASP A 1032 21.96 -52.11 -25.25
C ASP A 1032 22.79 -50.88 -25.73
N ARG A 1033 23.22 -50.04 -24.76
CA ARG A 1033 24.49 -49.27 -24.71
C ARG A 1033 24.91 -48.25 -25.80
N THR A 1034 24.91 -46.97 -25.37
CA THR A 1034 26.04 -46.00 -25.37
C THR A 1034 26.99 -45.89 -26.58
N GLY A 1035 27.08 -44.70 -27.19
CA GLY A 1035 28.19 -44.29 -28.05
C GLY A 1035 28.27 -42.76 -28.19
N MET A 1036 29.45 -42.17 -27.94
CA MET A 1036 29.67 -40.71 -27.93
C MET A 1036 30.40 -40.24 -29.21
N ASN A 1037 30.22 -38.96 -29.54
CA ASN A 1037 31.21 -38.03 -30.10
C ASN A 1037 31.39 -37.77 -31.63
N TYR A 1038 31.60 -36.47 -31.90
CA TYR A 1038 32.30 -35.76 -33.00
C TYR A 1038 31.79 -35.71 -34.46
N MET A 1039 31.36 -34.48 -34.82
CA MET A 1039 31.63 -33.71 -36.07
C MET A 1039 32.05 -34.43 -37.37
N LYS A 1040 31.36 -34.10 -38.48
CA LYS A 1040 31.94 -33.19 -39.51
C LYS A 1040 30.99 -32.65 -40.60
N VAL A 1041 31.23 -31.38 -40.90
CA VAL A 1041 30.83 -30.57 -42.06
C VAL A 1041 30.79 -31.32 -43.41
N ARG A 1042 29.75 -31.06 -44.22
CA ARG A 1042 29.92 -30.90 -45.68
C ARG A 1042 28.83 -30.03 -46.34
N THR A 1043 29.22 -29.38 -47.44
CA THR A 1043 28.48 -28.28 -48.09
C THR A 1043 27.80 -28.69 -49.39
N GLY A 1044 26.50 -28.41 -49.51
CA GLY A 1044 25.82 -27.90 -50.70
C GLY A 1044 25.63 -28.78 -51.96
N VAL A 1045 24.50 -28.57 -52.63
CA VAL A 1045 24.39 -28.21 -54.07
C VAL A 1045 22.96 -27.71 -54.33
N ARG A 1046 22.78 -26.81 -55.31
CA ARG A 1046 21.49 -26.20 -55.70
C ARG A 1046 20.86 -26.94 -56.88
N HIS A 1047 19.52 -27.01 -56.93
CA HIS A 1047 18.69 -26.79 -58.14
C HIS A 1047 17.19 -26.71 -57.74
N ALA A 1048 16.25 -26.07 -58.46
CA ALA A 1048 16.15 -24.69 -58.99
C ALA A 1048 15.01 -24.59 -60.04
N VAL A 1049 13.79 -24.21 -59.61
CA VAL A 1049 12.60 -23.83 -60.41
C VAL A 1049 11.78 -22.88 -59.50
N ARG A 1050 11.44 -21.59 -59.73
CA ARG A 1050 11.30 -20.66 -60.88
C ARG A 1050 9.94 -20.79 -61.63
N GLY A 1051 9.03 -19.81 -61.73
CA GLY A 1051 8.85 -18.46 -61.12
C GLY A 1051 7.35 -18.29 -60.73
N LEU A 1052 6.74 -17.13 -60.47
CA LEU A 1052 6.90 -15.69 -60.81
C LEU A 1052 6.49 -14.85 -59.55
N MET A 1053 7.05 -13.68 -59.19
CA MET A 1053 6.94 -12.31 -59.79
C MET A 1053 5.48 -11.79 -59.90
N GLU A 1054 5.14 -10.54 -59.54
CA GLU A 1054 5.88 -9.32 -59.12
C GLU A 1054 5.42 -8.86 -57.70
N GLU A 1055 6.27 -8.31 -56.82
CA GLU A 1055 6.78 -6.92 -56.70
C GLU A 1055 5.73 -5.83 -56.40
N ASP A 1056 5.65 -5.44 -55.12
CA ASP A 1056 5.30 -4.08 -54.69
C ASP A 1056 5.90 -3.85 -53.27
N ALA A 1057 7.05 -3.18 -53.20
CA ALA A 1057 7.87 -3.09 -51.99
C ALA A 1057 8.52 -1.70 -51.83
N GLU A 1058 7.79 -0.77 -51.21
CA GLU A 1058 8.35 0.52 -50.81
C GLU A 1058 9.25 0.39 -49.55
N PRO A 1059 10.34 1.19 -49.46
CA PRO A 1059 11.34 1.03 -48.41
C PRO A 1059 10.88 1.62 -47.07
N ILE A 1060 10.57 0.75 -46.11
CA ILE A 1060 10.51 1.15 -44.70
C ILE A 1060 11.95 1.32 -44.19
N PHE A 1061 12.26 2.50 -43.66
CA PHE A 1061 13.55 2.76 -43.00
C PHE A 1061 13.69 1.91 -41.72
N GLU A 1062 14.52 0.87 -41.77
CA GLU A 1062 15.13 0.28 -40.57
C GLU A 1062 16.30 1.17 -40.13
N ASP A 1063 16.02 2.20 -39.33
CA ASP A 1063 17.05 2.87 -38.53
C ASP A 1063 16.44 3.59 -37.31
N VAL A 1064 17.28 3.92 -36.33
CA VAL A 1064 16.93 4.63 -35.07
C VAL A 1064 15.98 3.87 -34.12
N MET A 1065 16.45 2.74 -33.58
CA MET A 1065 16.10 2.29 -32.21
C MET A 1065 17.28 1.58 -31.48
N MET A 1066 18.53 1.80 -31.90
CA MET A 1066 19.72 1.16 -31.30
C MET A 1066 20.92 2.13 -31.16
N SER A 1067 20.93 2.95 -30.11
CA SER A 1067 22.16 3.47 -29.50
C SER A 1067 21.92 3.90 -28.06
N SER A 1068 22.93 3.73 -27.20
CA SER A 1068 22.90 4.17 -25.80
C SER A 1068 24.21 4.87 -25.43
N ARG A 1069 24.14 5.68 -24.35
CA ARG A 1069 25.18 6.55 -23.76
C ARG A 1069 25.51 7.87 -24.47
N SER A 1070 25.89 8.82 -23.61
CA SER A 1070 26.54 10.12 -23.84
C SER A 1070 25.90 11.10 -24.82
N GLN A 1071 25.06 11.99 -24.30
CA GLN A 1071 25.50 13.38 -24.07
C GLN A 1071 24.66 14.05 -22.97
N LEU A 1072 25.27 15.04 -22.30
CA LEU A 1072 24.66 15.98 -21.37
C LEU A 1072 24.65 17.37 -22.03
N GLU A 1073 24.03 18.33 -21.35
CA GLU A 1073 24.00 19.78 -21.65
C GLU A 1073 22.93 20.24 -22.67
N ASP A 1074 22.43 21.46 -22.39
CA ASP A 1074 21.48 22.31 -23.14
C ASP A 1074 20.18 21.72 -23.71
N MET A 1075 19.07 21.98 -23.01
CA MET A 1075 18.10 23.00 -23.45
C MET A 1075 17.11 23.40 -22.33
N ASN A 1076 16.93 24.71 -22.14
CA ASN A 1076 15.89 25.33 -21.29
C ASN A 1076 14.70 25.80 -22.16
N GLU A 1077 13.68 26.36 -21.49
CA GLU A 1077 12.57 27.15 -22.06
C GLU A 1077 11.48 26.39 -22.86
N GLU A 1078 10.44 25.94 -22.15
CA GLU A 1078 9.07 26.52 -22.24
C GLU A 1078 8.17 25.89 -21.15
N PHE A 1079 7.49 26.69 -20.33
CA PHE A 1079 6.71 26.22 -19.16
C PHE A 1079 5.53 27.14 -18.82
N GLU A 1080 4.32 26.73 -19.22
CA GLU A 1080 2.98 27.11 -18.72
C GLU A 1080 2.08 25.94 -19.22
N ASP A 1081 1.21 25.29 -18.44
CA ASP A 1081 0.41 25.78 -17.30
C ASP A 1081 0.17 24.66 -16.24
N THR A 1082 -0.31 25.01 -15.05
CA THR A 1082 -0.82 24.09 -13.99
C THR A 1082 0.12 22.97 -13.46
N MET A 1083 1.29 23.32 -12.91
CA MET A 1083 2.09 22.35 -12.12
C MET A 1083 1.49 22.02 -10.75
N VAL A 1084 1.08 20.76 -10.56
CA VAL A 1084 1.26 20.09 -9.26
C VAL A 1084 2.75 19.70 -9.19
N ILE A 1085 3.46 20.18 -8.17
CA ILE A 1085 4.93 20.03 -8.11
C ILE A 1085 5.29 18.63 -7.59
N ASP A 1086 5.37 17.66 -8.50
CA ASP A 1086 6.07 16.41 -8.28
C ASP A 1086 7.59 16.67 -8.23
N LEU A 1087 8.19 16.44 -7.06
CA LEU A 1087 9.64 16.26 -6.95
C LEU A 1087 10.05 14.96 -7.67
N PRO A 1088 11.23 14.90 -8.32
CA PRO A 1088 11.63 13.76 -9.14
C PRO A 1088 11.53 12.43 -8.36
N PRO A 1089 10.82 11.42 -8.90
CA PRO A 1089 10.58 10.19 -8.17
C PRO A 1089 11.84 9.32 -8.10
N SER A 1090 12.51 9.36 -6.95
CA SER A 1090 13.34 8.23 -6.49
C SER A 1090 12.49 6.95 -6.45
N ARG A 1091 13.06 5.82 -6.90
CA ARG A 1091 12.38 4.51 -6.94
C ARG A 1091 11.75 4.16 -5.59
N ASN A 1092 12.52 4.32 -4.51
CA ASN A 1092 12.18 3.87 -3.15
C ASN A 1092 11.12 4.77 -2.46
N ARG A 1093 10.62 5.83 -3.12
CA ARG A 1093 9.74 6.85 -2.49
C ARG A 1093 8.32 6.37 -2.21
N ARG A 1094 7.81 5.34 -2.90
CA ARG A 1094 6.51 4.73 -2.60
C ARG A 1094 6.62 3.66 -1.50
N GLU A 1095 7.59 2.78 -1.59
CA GLU A 1095 7.84 1.72 -0.61
C GLU A 1095 8.11 2.32 0.80
N ARG A 1096 8.94 3.36 0.89
CA ARG A 1096 9.16 4.11 2.14
C ARG A 1096 7.99 5.00 2.60
N ALA A 1097 6.82 4.95 1.95
CA ALA A 1097 5.62 5.70 2.33
C ALA A 1097 4.49 4.81 2.87
N GLU A 1098 4.38 3.57 2.37
CA GLU A 1098 3.32 2.61 2.76
C GLU A 1098 3.68 1.81 4.03
N LEU A 1099 4.91 1.94 4.53
CA LEU A 1099 5.44 1.29 5.75
C LEU A 1099 5.61 2.25 6.95
N ARG A 1100 5.01 3.45 6.92
CA ARG A 1100 5.13 4.44 8.01
C ARG A 1100 3.98 4.30 9.02
N PRO A 1101 4.24 4.07 10.32
CA PRO A 1101 3.22 4.19 11.36
C PRO A 1101 2.66 5.62 11.43
N ASP A 1102 1.36 5.77 11.65
CA ASP A 1102 0.76 7.06 12.01
C ASP A 1102 0.87 7.25 13.53
N PHE A 1103 2.00 7.81 13.97
CA PHE A 1103 2.31 8.11 15.38
C PHE A 1103 1.31 9.08 16.06
N PHE A 1104 0.23 9.51 15.39
CA PHE A 1104 -0.82 10.38 15.91
C PHE A 1104 -2.25 9.82 15.77
N ASP A 1105 -2.45 8.58 15.29
CA ASP A 1105 -3.74 7.87 15.42
C ASP A 1105 -3.88 7.30 16.85
N SER A 1106 -5.02 7.56 17.49
CA SER A 1106 -5.38 6.97 18.78
C SER A 1106 -5.43 5.45 18.77
N ALA A 1107 -5.55 4.81 17.61
CA ALA A 1107 -5.40 3.36 17.47
C ALA A 1107 -3.94 2.90 17.35
N ALA A 1108 -3.03 3.71 16.81
CA ALA A 1108 -1.60 3.37 16.70
C ALA A 1108 -0.85 3.50 18.03
N ILE A 1109 -1.39 4.28 18.98
CA ILE A 1109 -0.95 4.33 20.39
C ILE A 1109 -1.09 2.95 21.10
N ILE A 1110 -1.73 1.97 20.46
CA ILE A 1110 -2.04 0.64 21.02
C ILE A 1110 -1.11 -0.46 20.41
N GLU A 1111 -0.30 -0.15 19.39
CA GLU A 1111 0.55 -1.10 18.66
C GLU A 1111 2.07 -0.81 18.76
N ASP A 1112 2.52 -0.10 19.82
CA ASP A 1112 3.92 -0.14 20.29
C ASP A 1112 4.11 -1.38 21.19
N ASP A 1113 5.27 -2.05 21.12
CA ASP A 1113 5.51 -3.34 21.82
C ASP A 1113 5.54 -3.29 23.36
N SER A 1114 5.45 -2.09 23.95
CA SER A 1114 5.09 -1.91 25.36
C SER A 1114 3.65 -2.40 25.61
N GLY A 1115 3.48 -3.59 26.21
CA GLY A 1115 2.20 -4.28 26.41
C GLY A 1115 1.13 -3.60 27.30
N PHE A 1116 1.24 -2.31 27.55
CA PHE A 1116 0.28 -1.48 28.27
C PHE A 1116 -0.91 -1.04 27.39
N GLY A 1117 -1.70 -2.02 26.95
CA GLY A 1117 -2.99 -1.81 26.25
C GLY A 1117 -4.07 -1.21 27.16
N MET A 1118 -3.90 0.02 27.64
CA MET A 1118 -4.78 0.72 28.59
C MET A 1118 -5.61 1.82 27.88
N PRO A 1119 -6.93 1.64 27.71
CA PRO A 1119 -7.81 2.64 27.08
C PRO A 1119 -8.15 3.78 28.07
N MET A 1120 -7.18 4.66 28.32
CA MET A 1120 -7.24 5.69 29.38
C MET A 1120 -7.26 7.15 28.90
N PHE A 1121 -7.19 7.38 27.58
CA PHE A 1121 -7.32 8.66 26.89
C PHE A 1121 -8.35 8.59 25.75
#